data_AF-A0A8B8N6U8-F1
#
_entry.id   AF-A0A8B8N6U8-F1
#
_cell.length_a   1.000
_cell.length_b   1.000
_cell.length_c   1.000
_cell.angle_alpha   90.00
_cell.angle_beta   90.00
_cell.angle_gamma   90.00
#
_symmetry.space_group_name_H-M   'P 1'
#
loop_
_entity.id
_entity.type
_entity.pdbx_description
1 polymer ?
#
loop_
_entity_poly.entity_id
_entity_poly.type
_entity_poly.pdbx_seq_one_letter_code
_entity_poly.pdbx_strand_id
1 'polypeptide(L)'
;MAPSIFFLFCTSIVFLILLPASFADSLCRPDESSALMEFKQSFRINRTEWLCDYPKVESWSLARHGDCCSWDGVKLHYLNLSYSEFSGKIPSDISRLSRLVSLDLSLTWWDLETPNLGNFVQNLTMLRELDLSYISMSSPFPHEMANLSSLKSLKLVECQLNGEFPVSIFQLPNLEVLDVRDNYNLSGFIPELHWGNPLKSLFLWGTNFLGEIPVSIGNLVFLNELSISECGFSGSLPDSLGNLSELAYLDISVNKFQGSLPASLGNLSELAYLDISANKFHGQIPASFANLTRLSSLYLSSTNFSGGIWHWLANLAKLTELYLSDAQLTGPIPSSLGNLTRLVRLYLSYNNLQGEIPNSLWELKDLEILVLSRNNLSGTVDLHRLENLEYLYLNFNNISFVSRIEMNTTLPKLSYLSLESCDLHEIPKLLGHLSGLERIDLSHNKIGGSIPTWMGNGSRESLWYVDLSHNFLTGFVDNRINLPLPNLTYLDISSNSLKMGLPTPPPSVSYYNISNNILFGDIQSICRAKSLVILDLSSNSLNGTIPTCLKNIHSLEILDLGKNKLDGSIPQAYPKGCALSLIDLAENRLQGLVPRSLTKCKMLEYLDLGYNQILDRFPLWLSELTKLKAMLQSLHAMKVLVGRDRLEYMNTWVDITSPSYTFQRIFDYGMKLMNKGTEREYPKVPYALMGIDLSNNKFQGCIPDVIGDLKSLVLLSLSNNILTGSIPLSLSNLTRLESLDLSQNKFSGEIPQQLVQLTFLSSFNVSHNQLSGPIPQGSQFNTFAIDSFAMNEGLCGDPLPKKCTMARDNLPFPPSRMEGEESPFNLDWKFVLIGVGVGFLVGVVLGNLIIDKKSKWFLYYSKKMGYDYSSGVWQFEGHGYVPCGTSGVCIMQVFGASPPATTLMLRVYNGSLYYYRNPVLVENIYNRWFKLNVIHDVNASTVKIYIDGQLKMVAPGRGGGSHYFKCGVYAQDDASYYMESRWKGIKVLKIRD
;
A
#
# COMPACT_ATOMS: atom_id res chain seq x y z
N MET A 1 25.44 54.36 -63.70
CA MET A 1 26.74 54.95 -63.32
C MET A 1 26.53 55.75 -62.04
N ALA A 2 27.25 55.36 -60.99
CA ALA A 2 27.47 56.02 -59.69
C ALA A 2 26.21 56.47 -58.90
N PRO A 3 25.93 55.80 -57.77
CA PRO A 3 26.76 56.02 -56.58
C PRO A 3 27.12 54.70 -55.90
N SER A 4 28.37 54.25 -56.08
CA SER A 4 28.86 53.00 -55.49
C SER A 4 30.27 53.12 -54.90
N ILE A 5 30.81 54.34 -54.74
CA ILE A 5 32.21 54.52 -54.35
C ILE A 5 32.36 55.08 -52.92
N PHE A 6 31.30 55.64 -52.31
CA PHE A 6 31.37 56.08 -50.91
C PHE A 6 31.06 54.98 -49.88
N PHE A 7 30.42 53.88 -50.31
CA PHE A 7 30.08 52.74 -49.43
C PHE A 7 31.25 51.76 -49.24
N LEU A 8 32.27 51.81 -50.10
CA LEU A 8 33.44 50.90 -50.06
C LEU A 8 34.59 51.41 -49.19
N PHE A 9 34.54 52.66 -48.72
CA PHE A 9 35.60 53.22 -47.85
C PHE A 9 35.29 53.13 -46.35
N CYS A 10 34.01 53.02 -45.96
CA CYS A 10 33.64 52.84 -44.54
C CYS A 10 33.56 51.37 -44.10
N THR A 11 33.50 50.41 -45.01
CA THR A 11 33.52 48.97 -44.68
C THR A 11 34.93 48.45 -44.41
N SER A 12 35.97 49.17 -44.83
CA SER A 12 37.38 48.74 -44.72
C SER A 12 38.04 49.12 -43.38
N ILE A 13 37.49 50.06 -42.61
CA ILE A 13 38.03 50.45 -41.28
C ILE A 13 37.32 49.69 -40.15
N VAL A 14 36.08 49.25 -40.33
CA VAL A 14 35.39 48.39 -39.35
C VAL A 14 35.92 46.95 -39.38
N PHE A 15 36.49 46.51 -40.50
CA PHE A 15 37.12 45.19 -40.62
C PHE A 15 38.51 45.08 -39.98
N LEU A 16 39.11 46.20 -39.56
CA LEU A 16 40.43 46.22 -38.89
C LEU A 16 40.35 46.44 -37.37
N ILE A 17 39.16 46.73 -36.83
CA ILE A 17 38.91 46.84 -35.37
C ILE A 17 38.14 45.62 -34.83
N LEU A 18 37.70 44.71 -35.71
CA LEU A 18 37.11 43.41 -35.39
C LEU A 18 37.99 42.23 -35.83
N LEU A 19 39.31 42.36 -35.69
CA LEU A 19 40.15 41.19 -35.48
C LEU A 19 40.11 40.91 -33.97
N PRO A 20 39.46 39.84 -33.49
CA PRO A 20 40.01 39.21 -32.31
C PRO A 20 41.44 38.84 -32.68
N ALA A 21 42.41 39.21 -31.85
CA ALA A 21 43.75 38.66 -31.91
C ALA A 21 43.65 37.15 -31.61
N SER A 22 43.15 36.36 -32.55
CA SER A 22 42.99 34.90 -32.43
C SER A 22 44.13 34.20 -33.16
N PHE A 23 45.35 34.48 -32.73
CA PHE A 23 46.52 33.64 -33.00
C PHE A 23 47.44 33.69 -31.78
N ALA A 24 46.91 33.26 -30.62
CA ALA A 24 47.71 32.98 -29.42
C ALA A 24 47.03 32.06 -28.37
N ASP A 25 45.72 31.79 -28.41
CA ASP A 25 45.01 30.98 -27.38
C ASP A 25 44.59 29.58 -27.89
N SER A 26 45.46 28.87 -28.61
CA SER A 26 45.19 27.48 -29.05
C SER A 26 45.86 26.43 -28.18
N LEU A 27 46.44 26.82 -27.04
CA LEU A 27 47.22 25.96 -26.16
C LEU A 27 46.68 26.10 -24.74
N CYS A 28 46.37 24.97 -24.11
CA CYS A 28 46.00 24.87 -22.70
C CYS A 28 47.17 25.39 -21.85
N ARG A 29 46.89 26.25 -20.87
CA ARG A 29 47.97 26.90 -20.13
C ARG A 29 48.68 25.91 -19.18
N PRO A 30 49.96 26.12 -18.84
CA PRO A 30 50.67 25.24 -17.90
C PRO A 30 50.03 25.11 -16.51
N ASP A 31 49.33 26.15 -16.06
CA ASP A 31 48.54 26.14 -14.82
C ASP A 31 47.26 25.29 -14.94
N GLU A 32 46.60 25.28 -16.10
CA GLU A 32 45.43 24.44 -16.37
C GLU A 32 45.82 22.95 -16.47
N SER A 33 46.92 22.63 -17.17
CA SER A 33 47.44 21.26 -17.25
C SER A 33 47.86 20.72 -15.88
N SER A 34 48.46 21.58 -15.05
CA SER A 34 48.82 21.23 -13.67
C SER A 34 47.59 20.96 -12.81
N ALA A 35 46.57 21.83 -12.88
CA ALA A 35 45.32 21.66 -12.14
C ALA A 35 44.59 20.38 -12.55
N LEU A 36 44.55 20.04 -13.85
CA LEU A 36 43.95 18.79 -14.34
C LEU A 36 44.74 17.54 -13.89
N MET A 37 46.06 17.61 -13.77
CA MET A 37 46.87 16.50 -13.26
C MET A 37 46.70 16.30 -11.75
N GLU A 38 46.57 17.37 -10.97
CA GLU A 38 46.17 17.31 -9.55
C GLU A 38 44.75 16.74 -9.41
N PHE A 39 43.84 17.15 -10.30
CA PHE A 39 42.48 16.62 -10.40
C PHE A 39 42.49 15.09 -10.58
N LYS A 40 43.28 14.59 -11.54
CA LYS A 40 43.46 13.13 -11.78
C LYS A 40 43.96 12.36 -10.55
N GLN A 41 44.84 12.95 -9.74
CA GLN A 41 45.40 12.27 -8.55
C GLN A 41 44.38 12.08 -7.42
N SER A 42 43.27 12.81 -7.44
CA SER A 42 42.27 12.79 -6.38
C SER A 42 41.23 11.66 -6.55
N PHE A 43 41.20 10.99 -7.70
CA PHE A 43 40.25 9.93 -8.00
C PHE A 43 40.83 8.53 -7.86
N ARG A 44 39.96 7.60 -7.47
CA ARG A 44 40.19 6.15 -7.52
C ARG A 44 39.42 5.58 -8.71
N ILE A 45 40.12 4.90 -9.60
CA ILE A 45 39.51 4.18 -10.73
C ILE A 45 39.10 2.80 -10.23
N ASN A 46 37.81 2.47 -10.30
CA ASN A 46 37.29 1.17 -9.91
C ASN A 46 36.82 0.44 -11.16
N ARG A 47 37.57 -0.57 -11.62
CA ARG A 47 37.20 -1.34 -12.82
C ARG A 47 36.16 -2.38 -12.45
N THR A 48 34.93 -2.24 -12.93
CA THR A 48 33.92 -3.31 -12.86
C THR A 48 33.52 -3.78 -14.25
N GLU A 49 33.41 -5.10 -14.43
CA GLU A 49 33.18 -5.75 -15.73
C GLU A 49 31.78 -5.54 -16.36
N TRP A 50 30.99 -4.55 -15.90
CA TRP A 50 29.54 -4.50 -16.18
C TRP A 50 29.05 -3.33 -17.05
N LEU A 51 29.89 -2.39 -17.48
CA LEU A 51 29.49 -1.35 -18.45
C LEU A 51 30.55 -1.11 -19.53
N CYS A 52 30.12 -0.62 -20.69
CA CYS A 52 30.98 -0.15 -21.79
C CYS A 52 31.61 1.23 -21.50
N ASP A 53 31.81 1.57 -20.23
CA ASP A 53 32.32 2.85 -19.77
C ASP A 53 33.83 2.73 -19.48
N TYR A 54 34.59 3.82 -19.63
CA TYR A 54 36.04 3.79 -19.35
C TYR A 54 36.51 5.11 -18.71
N PRO A 55 37.53 5.06 -17.84
CA PRO A 55 38.04 6.25 -17.16
C PRO A 55 38.81 7.15 -18.13
N LYS A 56 38.17 8.20 -18.66
CA LYS A 56 38.76 9.18 -19.61
C LYS A 56 40.10 9.76 -19.12
N VAL A 57 40.22 9.98 -17.81
CA VAL A 57 41.43 10.49 -17.14
C VAL A 57 42.66 9.56 -17.25
N GLU A 58 42.49 8.28 -17.59
CA GLU A 58 43.59 7.32 -17.73
C GLU A 58 44.56 7.76 -18.85
N SER A 59 44.04 8.35 -19.93
CA SER A 59 44.81 8.81 -21.09
C SER A 59 45.69 10.04 -20.82
N TRP A 60 45.46 10.78 -19.73
CA TRP A 60 46.13 12.06 -19.46
C TRP A 60 47.59 11.85 -19.06
N SER A 61 48.52 12.54 -19.73
CA SER A 61 49.95 12.41 -19.46
C SER A 61 50.72 13.68 -19.84
N LEU A 62 51.62 14.11 -18.93
CA LEU A 62 52.60 15.17 -19.16
C LEU A 62 53.83 14.69 -19.97
N ALA A 63 53.99 13.39 -20.18
CA ALA A 63 55.21 12.80 -20.73
C ALA A 63 55.32 12.88 -22.27
N ARG A 64 54.21 13.11 -22.97
CA ARG A 64 54.20 13.48 -24.39
C ARG A 64 54.10 15.02 -24.43
N HIS A 65 54.77 15.71 -25.35
CA HIS A 65 54.67 17.17 -25.55
C HIS A 65 53.26 17.64 -26.01
N GLY A 66 52.20 17.02 -25.49
CA GLY A 66 50.81 17.22 -25.86
C GLY A 66 50.15 18.25 -24.95
N ASP A 67 49.54 19.22 -25.60
CA ASP A 67 48.60 20.18 -25.05
C ASP A 67 47.46 19.48 -24.27
N CYS A 68 47.09 19.94 -23.05
CA CYS A 68 45.98 19.34 -22.31
C CYS A 68 44.63 19.44 -23.04
N CYS A 69 44.48 20.35 -24.01
CA CYS A 69 43.31 20.37 -24.90
C CYS A 69 43.19 19.15 -25.83
N SER A 70 44.22 18.29 -25.88
CA SER A 70 44.20 17.02 -26.62
C SER A 70 43.85 15.81 -25.74
N TRP A 71 43.69 16.02 -24.43
CA TRP A 71 43.35 14.96 -23.50
C TRP A 71 41.88 14.57 -23.61
N ASP A 72 41.60 13.28 -23.41
CA ASP A 72 40.23 12.79 -23.51
C ASP A 72 39.32 13.43 -22.45
N GLY A 73 38.15 13.89 -22.86
CA GLY A 73 37.25 14.70 -22.02
C GLY A 73 37.65 16.17 -21.82
N VAL A 74 38.80 16.63 -22.34
CA VAL A 74 39.25 18.04 -22.22
C VAL A 74 39.25 18.69 -23.61
N LYS A 75 38.51 19.79 -23.77
CA LYS A 75 38.52 20.60 -25.00
C LYS A 75 38.48 22.08 -24.66
N LEU A 76 39.59 22.80 -24.76
CA LEU A 76 39.68 24.25 -24.46
C LEU A 76 39.10 24.59 -23.08
N HIS A 77 37.86 25.07 -23.04
CA HIS A 77 37.13 25.49 -21.85
C HIS A 77 35.97 24.55 -21.49
N TYR A 78 35.94 23.35 -22.08
CA TYR A 78 34.94 22.31 -21.83
C TYR A 78 35.63 21.13 -21.17
N LEU A 79 35.12 20.72 -20.00
CA LEU A 79 35.56 19.53 -19.29
C LEU A 79 34.38 18.57 -19.15
N ASN A 80 34.45 17.43 -19.86
CA ASN A 80 33.44 16.37 -19.80
C ASN A 80 34.08 15.07 -19.33
N LEU A 81 33.75 14.69 -18.11
CA LEU A 81 34.16 13.45 -17.46
C LEU A 81 32.96 12.57 -17.08
N SER A 82 31.84 12.73 -17.78
CA SER A 82 30.69 11.87 -17.55
C SER A 82 30.99 10.41 -17.90
N TYR A 83 30.28 9.47 -17.25
CA TYR A 83 30.44 8.02 -17.49
C TYR A 83 31.89 7.51 -17.40
N SER A 84 32.64 7.96 -16.39
CA SER A 84 34.09 7.72 -16.32
C SER A 84 34.55 6.80 -15.16
N GLU A 85 33.66 6.00 -14.57
CA GLU A 85 33.94 4.94 -13.56
C GLU A 85 34.96 5.30 -12.45
N PHE A 86 35.01 6.57 -12.03
CA PHE A 86 35.89 7.00 -10.95
C PHE A 86 35.12 7.40 -9.69
N SER A 87 35.74 7.17 -8.54
CA SER A 87 35.22 7.41 -7.18
C SER A 87 36.21 8.24 -6.37
N GLY A 88 35.79 8.81 -5.24
CA GLY A 88 36.65 9.64 -4.37
C GLY A 88 36.14 11.06 -4.18
N LYS A 89 37.03 11.98 -3.80
CA LYS A 89 36.64 13.37 -3.52
C LYS A 89 37.01 14.28 -4.67
N ILE A 90 36.07 15.10 -5.12
CA ILE A 90 36.39 16.14 -6.10
C ILE A 90 37.30 17.19 -5.44
N PRO A 91 38.50 17.48 -5.96
CA PRO A 91 39.37 18.46 -5.34
C PRO A 91 38.88 19.90 -5.60
N SER A 92 39.05 20.77 -4.61
CA SER A 92 38.67 22.21 -4.70
C SER A 92 39.48 22.98 -5.75
N ASP A 93 40.63 22.44 -6.17
CA ASP A 93 41.53 23.09 -7.12
C ASP A 93 40.98 23.20 -8.54
N ILE A 94 39.88 22.50 -8.88
CA ILE A 94 39.16 22.72 -10.14
C ILE A 94 38.66 24.16 -10.28
N SER A 95 38.44 24.86 -9.16
CA SER A 95 38.10 26.29 -9.13
C SER A 95 39.20 27.19 -9.74
N ARG A 96 40.42 26.67 -9.95
CA ARG A 96 41.51 27.36 -10.67
C ARG A 96 41.25 27.44 -12.18
N LEU A 97 40.38 26.56 -12.73
CA LEU A 97 39.96 26.58 -14.14
C LEU A 97 38.94 27.71 -14.40
N SER A 98 39.27 28.94 -14.03
CA SER A 98 38.37 30.11 -14.08
C SER A 98 37.80 30.45 -15.46
N ARG A 99 38.40 29.93 -16.53
CA ARG A 99 37.96 30.08 -17.92
C ARG A 99 36.94 29.04 -18.36
N LEU A 100 36.59 28.08 -17.50
CA LEU A 100 35.71 26.98 -17.85
C LEU A 100 34.31 27.49 -18.22
N VAL A 101 33.81 26.99 -19.35
CA VAL A 101 32.50 27.33 -19.93
C VAL A 101 31.51 26.18 -19.72
N SER A 102 31.97 24.94 -19.74
CA SER A 102 31.13 23.76 -19.52
C SER A 102 31.84 22.76 -18.62
N LEU A 103 31.14 22.28 -17.62
CA LEU A 103 31.60 21.25 -16.69
C LEU A 103 30.55 20.15 -16.57
N ASP A 104 30.91 18.95 -16.98
CA ASP A 104 30.07 17.76 -16.87
C ASP A 104 30.86 16.66 -16.14
N LEU A 105 30.43 16.34 -14.92
CA LEU A 105 30.97 15.25 -14.09
C LEU A 105 29.93 14.15 -13.81
N SER A 106 28.82 14.16 -14.55
CA SER A 106 27.63 13.33 -14.27
C SER A 106 27.85 11.83 -14.43
N LEU A 107 27.03 11.00 -13.77
CA LEU A 107 27.04 9.53 -13.92
C LEU A 107 28.43 8.92 -13.67
N THR A 108 29.11 9.48 -12.67
CA THR A 108 30.28 8.88 -12.03
C THR A 108 29.80 8.07 -10.82
N TRP A 109 30.59 7.09 -10.35
CA TRP A 109 30.14 6.14 -9.33
C TRP A 109 29.58 6.82 -8.07
N TRP A 110 28.61 6.19 -7.39
CA TRP A 110 27.91 6.71 -6.19
C TRP A 110 28.83 7.11 -5.01
N ASP A 111 30.10 6.71 -5.03
CA ASP A 111 31.15 7.07 -4.05
C ASP A 111 31.90 8.37 -4.39
N LEU A 112 31.41 9.18 -5.34
CA LEU A 112 31.98 10.50 -5.63
C LEU A 112 31.38 11.55 -4.69
N GLU A 113 32.17 12.02 -3.72
CA GLU A 113 31.79 13.07 -2.79
C GLU A 113 32.30 14.43 -3.29
N THR A 114 31.42 15.44 -3.37
CA THR A 114 31.85 16.81 -3.64
C THR A 114 32.27 17.54 -2.36
N PRO A 115 33.26 18.45 -2.42
CA PRO A 115 33.39 19.50 -1.42
C PRO A 115 32.15 20.42 -1.51
N ASN A 116 31.91 21.26 -0.49
CA ASN A 116 30.81 22.21 -0.48
C ASN A 116 30.66 22.92 -1.85
N LEU A 117 29.51 22.70 -2.52
CA LEU A 117 29.24 23.14 -3.89
C LEU A 117 29.41 24.66 -4.06
N GLY A 118 29.17 25.46 -3.02
CA GLY A 118 29.40 26.90 -3.03
C GLY A 118 30.87 27.26 -3.27
N ASN A 119 31.78 26.65 -2.53
CA ASN A 119 33.23 26.86 -2.69
C ASN A 119 33.74 26.35 -4.04
N PHE A 120 33.10 25.28 -4.55
CA PHE A 120 33.47 24.64 -5.79
C PHE A 120 33.25 25.55 -7.01
N VAL A 121 32.10 26.24 -7.07
CA VAL A 121 31.71 27.04 -8.25
C VAL A 121 32.04 28.53 -8.15
N GLN A 122 32.41 29.04 -6.97
CA GLN A 122 32.53 30.49 -6.71
C GLN A 122 33.44 31.24 -7.70
N ASN A 123 34.50 30.60 -8.20
CA ASN A 123 35.46 31.21 -9.13
C ASN A 123 35.18 30.94 -10.61
N LEU A 124 34.18 30.10 -10.93
CA LEU A 124 33.85 29.68 -12.31
C LEU A 124 32.82 30.61 -12.96
N THR A 125 33.10 31.91 -12.96
CA THR A 125 32.13 32.95 -13.40
C THR A 125 31.78 32.93 -14.90
N MET A 126 32.60 32.28 -15.73
CA MET A 126 32.35 32.11 -17.17
C MET A 126 31.49 30.89 -17.51
N LEU A 127 31.11 30.09 -16.50
CA LEU A 127 30.41 28.84 -16.68
C LEU A 127 29.01 29.06 -17.26
N ARG A 128 28.71 28.37 -18.35
CA ARG A 128 27.42 28.35 -19.04
C ARG A 128 26.68 27.04 -18.82
N GLU A 129 27.40 25.93 -18.70
CA GLU A 129 26.81 24.61 -18.52
C GLU A 129 27.45 23.93 -17.31
N LEU A 130 26.61 23.47 -16.39
CA LEU A 130 27.02 22.69 -15.23
C LEU A 130 26.12 21.46 -15.11
N ASP A 131 26.71 20.27 -15.20
CA ASP A 131 26.05 18.99 -14.95
C ASP A 131 26.85 18.19 -13.92
N LEU A 132 26.26 18.03 -12.74
CA LEU A 132 26.81 17.24 -11.63
C LEU A 132 25.84 16.13 -11.21
N SER A 133 24.96 15.71 -12.12
CA SER A 133 23.93 14.70 -11.86
C SER A 133 24.52 13.38 -11.35
N TYR A 134 23.85 12.75 -10.38
CA TYR A 134 24.21 11.49 -9.73
C TYR A 134 25.50 11.54 -8.88
N ILE A 135 25.91 12.74 -8.46
CA ILE A 135 27.03 12.93 -7.52
C ILE A 135 26.48 13.24 -6.13
N SER A 136 26.85 12.43 -5.12
CA SER A 136 26.39 12.62 -3.75
C SER A 136 27.03 13.86 -3.10
N MET A 137 26.21 14.87 -2.84
CA MET A 137 26.64 16.10 -2.15
C MET A 137 26.16 16.15 -0.71
N SER A 138 24.99 15.55 -0.41
CA SER A 138 24.37 15.50 0.94
C SER A 138 24.42 16.83 1.71
N SER A 139 24.27 17.96 1.01
CA SER A 139 24.45 19.30 1.56
C SER A 139 23.36 20.28 1.10
N PRO A 140 23.20 21.43 1.79
CA PRO A 140 22.26 22.46 1.37
C PRO A 140 22.62 23.03 -0.01
N PHE A 141 21.62 23.41 -0.79
CA PHE A 141 21.85 24.13 -2.05
C PHE A 141 22.56 25.46 -1.79
N PRO A 142 23.71 25.75 -2.43
CA PRO A 142 24.50 26.95 -2.16
C PRO A 142 23.90 28.21 -2.77
N HIS A 143 23.77 29.27 -1.97
CA HIS A 143 23.27 30.57 -2.44
C HIS A 143 24.23 31.25 -3.43
N GLU A 144 25.53 30.93 -3.39
CA GLU A 144 26.58 31.48 -4.24
C GLU A 144 26.35 31.18 -5.73
N MET A 145 25.63 30.12 -6.06
CA MET A 145 25.28 29.78 -7.45
C MET A 145 24.45 30.87 -8.15
N ALA A 146 23.74 31.70 -7.39
CA ALA A 146 23.02 32.84 -7.93
C ALA A 146 23.92 33.94 -8.51
N ASN A 147 25.23 33.89 -8.23
CA ASN A 147 26.20 34.83 -8.79
C ASN A 147 26.68 34.45 -10.20
N LEU A 148 26.35 33.25 -10.69
CA LEU A 148 26.77 32.74 -12.00
C LEU A 148 25.87 33.27 -13.12
N SER A 149 25.92 34.57 -13.39
CA SER A 149 25.07 35.23 -14.41
C SER A 149 25.25 34.70 -15.85
N SER A 150 26.38 34.05 -16.15
CA SER A 150 26.66 33.40 -17.44
C SER A 150 25.92 32.06 -17.63
N LEU A 151 25.36 31.50 -16.55
CA LEU A 151 24.83 30.15 -16.54
C LEU A 151 23.59 30.02 -17.43
N LYS A 152 23.62 29.00 -18.28
CA LYS A 152 22.61 28.67 -19.29
C LYS A 152 21.92 27.34 -19.00
N SER A 153 22.66 26.36 -18.50
CA SER A 153 22.13 25.04 -18.13
C SER A 153 22.68 24.64 -16.78
N LEU A 154 21.80 24.26 -15.87
CA LEU A 154 22.12 23.72 -14.56
C LEU A 154 21.40 22.39 -14.35
N LYS A 155 22.17 21.32 -14.12
CA LYS A 155 21.66 19.97 -13.88
C LYS A 155 22.31 19.35 -12.65
N LEU A 156 21.48 18.99 -11.68
CA LEU A 156 21.87 18.44 -10.38
C LEU A 156 20.89 17.30 -10.00
N VAL A 157 20.67 16.37 -10.92
CA VAL A 157 19.74 15.23 -10.72
C VAL A 157 20.28 14.29 -9.65
N GLU A 158 19.45 13.87 -8.70
CA GLU A 158 19.81 12.85 -7.69
C GLU A 158 21.14 13.14 -6.97
N CYS A 159 21.34 14.39 -6.53
CA CYS A 159 22.55 14.82 -5.83
C CYS A 159 22.45 14.75 -4.30
N GLN A 160 21.30 14.26 -3.79
CA GLN A 160 20.96 14.24 -2.36
C GLN A 160 20.99 15.64 -1.72
N LEU A 161 20.68 16.68 -2.49
CA LEU A 161 20.60 18.06 -2.01
C LEU A 161 19.47 18.21 -0.99
N ASN A 162 19.68 19.09 -0.02
CA ASN A 162 18.70 19.38 1.03
C ASN A 162 18.55 20.90 1.25
N GLY A 163 17.69 21.29 2.19
CA GLY A 163 17.48 22.69 2.54
C GLY A 163 16.54 23.43 1.58
N GLU A 164 16.65 24.76 1.54
CA GLU A 164 15.80 25.63 0.73
C GLU A 164 16.50 26.02 -0.58
N PHE A 165 15.81 25.85 -1.70
CA PHE A 165 16.31 26.23 -3.02
C PHE A 165 16.28 27.77 -3.18
N PRO A 166 17.39 28.40 -3.58
CA PRO A 166 17.46 29.85 -3.70
C PRO A 166 16.60 30.39 -4.86
N VAL A 167 15.60 31.20 -4.53
CA VAL A 167 14.69 31.82 -5.52
C VAL A 167 15.40 32.70 -6.56
N SER A 168 16.58 33.22 -6.23
CA SER A 168 17.40 34.03 -7.13
C SER A 168 17.90 33.25 -8.36
N ILE A 169 17.97 31.92 -8.30
CA ILE A 169 18.35 31.09 -9.46
C ILE A 169 17.33 31.23 -10.60
N PHE A 170 16.04 31.34 -10.28
CA PHE A 170 14.98 31.57 -11.27
C PHE A 170 15.09 32.93 -11.98
N GLN A 171 15.90 33.86 -11.43
CA GLN A 171 16.10 35.21 -11.95
C GLN A 171 17.39 35.34 -12.77
N LEU A 172 18.15 34.26 -12.95
CA LEU A 172 19.37 34.28 -13.76
C LEU A 172 19.04 34.66 -15.22
N PRO A 173 19.77 35.63 -15.81
CA PRO A 173 19.36 36.27 -17.06
C PRO A 173 19.56 35.41 -18.31
N ASN A 174 20.30 34.31 -18.21
CA ASN A 174 20.64 33.44 -19.34
C ASN A 174 20.20 31.98 -19.14
N LEU A 175 19.56 31.65 -18.01
CA LEU A 175 19.27 30.26 -17.64
C LEU A 175 18.13 29.67 -18.47
N GLU A 176 18.47 28.79 -19.41
CA GLU A 176 17.52 28.10 -20.28
C GLU A 176 17.08 26.74 -19.71
N VAL A 177 17.93 26.03 -18.96
CA VAL A 177 17.63 24.71 -18.41
C VAL A 177 17.93 24.68 -16.91
N LEU A 178 16.93 24.30 -16.13
CA LEU A 178 17.06 24.01 -14.70
C LEU A 178 16.52 22.61 -14.41
N ASP A 179 17.40 21.73 -13.93
CA ASP A 179 17.06 20.35 -13.57
C ASP A 179 17.64 20.00 -12.20
N VAL A 180 16.76 19.78 -11.23
CA VAL A 180 17.13 19.39 -9.86
C VAL A 180 16.28 18.21 -9.38
N ARG A 181 15.78 17.39 -10.32
CA ARG A 181 14.90 16.25 -10.02
C ARG A 181 15.57 15.24 -9.07
N ASP A 182 14.75 14.42 -8.40
CA ASP A 182 15.19 13.36 -7.47
C ASP A 182 16.03 13.84 -6.28
N ASN A 183 15.87 15.10 -5.87
CA ASN A 183 16.40 15.62 -4.61
C ASN A 183 15.28 15.73 -3.57
N TYR A 184 14.84 14.58 -3.05
CA TYR A 184 13.66 14.46 -2.18
C TYR A 184 13.68 15.34 -0.91
N ASN A 185 14.85 15.76 -0.43
CA ASN A 185 15.00 16.64 0.74
C ASN A 185 15.17 18.13 0.39
N LEU A 186 15.19 18.48 -0.90
CA LEU A 186 15.29 19.85 -1.36
C LEU A 186 13.89 20.49 -1.38
N SER A 187 13.73 21.54 -0.60
CA SER A 187 12.48 22.30 -0.47
C SER A 187 12.58 23.64 -1.21
N GLY A 188 11.45 24.22 -1.60
CA GLY A 188 11.43 25.49 -2.31
C GLY A 188 10.03 25.86 -2.80
N PHE A 189 9.93 26.94 -3.55
CA PHE A 189 8.73 27.37 -4.26
C PHE A 189 9.11 28.08 -5.55
N ILE A 190 8.18 28.17 -6.50
CA ILE A 190 8.38 28.96 -7.74
C ILE A 190 8.05 30.42 -7.41
N PRO A 191 9.01 31.37 -7.53
CA PRO A 191 8.76 32.78 -7.26
C PRO A 191 8.01 33.46 -8.41
N GLU A 192 7.63 34.73 -8.24
CA GLU A 192 7.13 35.53 -9.36
C GLU A 192 8.21 35.68 -10.45
N LEU A 193 7.83 35.40 -11.70
CA LEU A 193 8.70 35.31 -12.87
C LEU A 193 8.52 36.52 -13.78
N HIS A 194 9.62 37.08 -14.28
CA HIS A 194 9.57 38.26 -15.16
C HIS A 194 9.27 37.87 -16.61
N TRP A 195 8.68 38.80 -17.37
CA TRP A 195 8.45 38.66 -18.80
C TRP A 195 9.77 38.53 -19.58
N GLY A 196 9.83 37.59 -20.51
CA GLY A 196 11.02 37.36 -21.33
C GLY A 196 12.13 36.56 -20.64
N ASN A 197 11.82 35.89 -19.53
CA ASN A 197 12.73 34.94 -18.89
C ASN A 197 13.13 33.84 -19.91
N PRO A 198 14.42 33.49 -20.01
CA PRO A 198 14.94 32.58 -21.05
C PRO A 198 14.66 31.09 -20.82
N LEU A 199 14.03 30.71 -19.71
CA LEU A 199 13.84 29.32 -19.33
C LEU A 199 13.03 28.53 -20.37
N LYS A 200 13.58 27.42 -20.82
CA LYS A 200 13.03 26.47 -21.80
C LYS A 200 12.62 25.15 -21.15
N SER A 201 13.40 24.67 -20.18
CA SER A 201 13.12 23.42 -19.48
C SER A 201 13.24 23.61 -17.97
N LEU A 202 12.19 23.22 -17.24
CA LEU A 202 12.11 23.25 -15.79
C LEU A 202 11.72 21.88 -15.24
N PHE A 203 12.68 21.20 -14.61
CA PHE A 203 12.50 19.87 -14.02
C PHE A 203 12.75 19.92 -12.52
N LEU A 204 11.69 19.80 -11.73
CA LEU A 204 11.73 19.82 -10.26
C LEU A 204 11.17 18.53 -9.64
N TRP A 205 10.82 17.52 -10.44
CA TRP A 205 10.08 16.37 -9.94
C TRP A 205 10.87 15.53 -8.91
N GLY A 206 10.18 14.89 -7.96
CA GLY A 206 10.84 14.17 -6.88
C GLY A 206 11.58 15.10 -5.89
N THR A 207 11.03 16.29 -5.65
CA THR A 207 11.54 17.25 -4.65
C THR A 207 10.43 17.69 -3.68
N ASN A 208 10.80 18.34 -2.58
CA ASN A 208 9.86 18.88 -1.59
C ASN A 208 9.45 20.34 -1.90
N PHE A 209 9.36 20.72 -3.18
CA PHE A 209 8.82 22.03 -3.56
C PHE A 209 7.33 22.15 -3.22
N LEU A 210 6.94 23.30 -2.69
CA LEU A 210 5.59 23.59 -2.16
C LEU A 210 5.02 24.87 -2.77
N GLY A 211 3.77 25.17 -2.41
CA GLY A 211 3.09 26.42 -2.78
C GLY A 211 2.14 26.26 -3.97
N GLU A 212 1.70 27.38 -4.53
CA GLU A 212 0.89 27.44 -5.74
C GLU A 212 1.78 27.79 -6.95
N ILE A 213 1.36 27.44 -8.16
CA ILE A 213 2.04 27.93 -9.37
C ILE A 213 1.66 29.41 -9.54
N PRO A 214 2.63 30.34 -9.58
CA PRO A 214 2.34 31.76 -9.67
C PRO A 214 1.73 32.12 -11.03
N VAL A 215 0.86 33.12 -11.08
CA VAL A 215 0.23 33.59 -12.33
C VAL A 215 1.29 34.05 -13.34
N SER A 216 2.43 34.54 -12.86
CA SER A 216 3.57 34.88 -13.70
C SER A 216 4.18 33.71 -14.48
N ILE A 217 3.80 32.45 -14.22
CA ILE A 217 4.29 31.31 -15.01
C ILE A 217 4.07 31.52 -16.51
N GLY A 218 2.96 32.18 -16.89
CA GLY A 218 2.64 32.53 -18.28
C GLY A 218 3.59 33.55 -18.93
N ASN A 219 4.56 34.08 -18.18
CA ASN A 219 5.61 34.96 -18.69
C ASN A 219 6.78 34.19 -19.31
N LEU A 220 6.89 32.87 -19.06
CA LEU A 220 7.95 32.01 -19.58
C LEU A 220 7.68 31.58 -21.03
N VAL A 221 7.56 32.54 -21.95
CA VAL A 221 7.10 32.29 -23.33
C VAL A 221 7.96 31.31 -24.15
N PHE A 222 9.19 31.03 -23.73
CA PHE A 222 10.10 30.05 -24.35
C PHE A 222 10.04 28.66 -23.70
N LEU A 223 9.21 28.47 -22.66
CA LEU A 223 9.15 27.20 -21.93
C LEU A 223 8.55 26.12 -22.82
N ASN A 224 9.36 25.09 -23.08
CA ASN A 224 9.01 23.91 -23.86
C ASN A 224 8.67 22.71 -22.97
N GLU A 225 9.36 22.58 -21.83
CA GLU A 225 9.24 21.43 -20.93
C GLU A 225 9.05 21.89 -19.49
N LEU A 226 7.98 21.43 -18.87
CA LEU A 226 7.69 21.67 -17.46
C LEU A 226 7.36 20.34 -16.78
N SER A 227 8.20 19.91 -15.85
CA SER A 227 7.94 18.75 -14.99
C SER A 227 8.13 19.13 -13.53
N ILE A 228 7.04 19.09 -12.78
CA ILE A 228 6.99 19.37 -11.35
C ILE A 228 6.22 18.28 -10.61
N SER A 229 6.28 17.04 -11.15
CA SER A 229 5.59 15.89 -10.59
C SER A 229 6.19 15.42 -9.26
N GLU A 230 5.43 14.65 -8.50
CA GLU A 230 5.88 14.12 -7.20
C GLU A 230 6.50 15.19 -6.29
N CYS A 231 5.79 16.31 -6.18
CA CYS A 231 6.14 17.45 -5.34
C CYS A 231 5.00 17.71 -4.32
N GLY A 232 5.07 18.83 -3.60
CA GLY A 232 4.00 19.27 -2.71
C GLY A 232 3.25 20.51 -3.20
N PHE A 233 3.23 20.79 -4.50
CA PHE A 233 2.45 21.91 -5.06
C PHE A 233 0.94 21.73 -4.83
N SER A 234 0.25 22.84 -4.71
CA SER A 234 -1.16 22.93 -4.32
C SER A 234 -1.87 24.10 -5.03
N GLY A 235 -3.14 24.34 -4.70
CA GLY A 235 -3.94 25.39 -5.33
C GLY A 235 -4.52 24.96 -6.68
N SER A 236 -5.06 25.92 -7.43
CA SER A 236 -5.59 25.72 -8.79
C SER A 236 -4.54 26.05 -9.84
N LEU A 237 -4.66 25.45 -11.04
CA LEU A 237 -3.83 25.86 -12.18
C LEU A 237 -4.23 27.27 -12.65
N PRO A 238 -3.26 28.19 -12.82
CA PRO A 238 -3.56 29.54 -13.29
C PRO A 238 -3.90 29.54 -14.79
N ASP A 239 -4.87 30.37 -15.20
CA ASP A 239 -5.27 30.51 -16.61
C ASP A 239 -4.08 30.92 -17.51
N SER A 240 -3.13 31.68 -16.97
CA SER A 240 -1.92 32.14 -17.66
C SER A 240 -0.99 31.01 -18.10
N LEU A 241 -1.12 29.80 -17.56
CA LEU A 241 -0.39 28.63 -18.02
C LEU A 241 -0.69 28.33 -19.51
N GLY A 242 -1.89 28.67 -19.97
CA GLY A 242 -2.29 28.59 -21.39
C GLY A 242 -1.58 29.59 -22.32
N ASN A 243 -0.76 30.51 -21.80
CA ASN A 243 0.01 31.45 -22.62
C ASN A 243 1.34 30.85 -23.13
N LEU A 244 1.73 29.66 -22.67
CA LEU A 244 3.01 29.03 -22.99
C LEU A 244 2.97 28.34 -24.37
N SER A 245 2.96 29.13 -25.43
CA SER A 245 2.75 28.63 -26.80
C SER A 245 3.77 27.62 -27.32
N GLU A 246 4.98 27.58 -26.73
CA GLU A 246 6.04 26.63 -27.09
C GLU A 246 6.02 25.33 -26.25
N LEU A 247 5.12 25.22 -25.27
CA LEU A 247 5.09 24.09 -24.33
C LEU A 247 4.70 22.79 -25.04
N ALA A 248 5.61 21.83 -25.06
CA ALA A 248 5.47 20.52 -25.69
C ALA A 248 5.30 19.39 -24.65
N TYR A 249 5.86 19.56 -23.45
CA TYR A 249 5.83 18.57 -22.38
C TYR A 249 5.36 19.22 -21.07
N LEU A 250 4.26 18.73 -20.51
CA LEU A 250 3.74 19.16 -19.22
C LEU A 250 3.45 17.96 -18.33
N ASP A 251 4.19 17.85 -17.23
CA ASP A 251 3.96 16.89 -16.16
C ASP A 251 3.83 17.59 -14.81
N ILE A 252 2.64 17.52 -14.22
CA ILE A 252 2.31 18.06 -12.90
C ILE A 252 1.70 16.99 -12.00
N SER A 253 1.90 15.72 -12.36
CA SER A 253 1.28 14.57 -11.70
C SER A 253 1.73 14.41 -10.25
N VAL A 254 0.98 13.62 -9.46
CA VAL A 254 1.34 13.27 -8.07
C VAL A 254 1.61 14.53 -7.21
N ASN A 255 0.63 15.44 -7.18
CA ASN A 255 0.69 16.67 -6.40
C ASN A 255 -0.61 16.88 -5.59
N LYS A 256 -0.82 18.08 -5.04
CA LYS A 256 -2.03 18.46 -4.29
C LYS A 256 -2.86 19.50 -5.04
N PHE A 257 -2.75 19.59 -6.36
CA PHE A 257 -3.56 20.51 -7.16
C PHE A 257 -5.05 20.18 -7.04
N GLN A 258 -5.88 21.21 -7.06
CA GLN A 258 -7.34 21.11 -6.91
C GLN A 258 -8.06 22.12 -7.82
N GLY A 259 -9.39 22.11 -7.83
CA GLY A 259 -10.18 22.97 -8.70
C GLY A 259 -10.42 22.36 -10.08
N SER A 260 -11.02 23.16 -10.98
CA SER A 260 -11.24 22.78 -12.38
C SER A 260 -10.04 23.08 -13.25
N LEU A 261 -9.85 22.32 -14.33
CA LEU A 261 -8.86 22.64 -15.34
C LEU A 261 -9.24 23.92 -16.09
N PRO A 262 -8.31 24.87 -16.29
CA PRO A 262 -8.57 26.09 -17.03
C PRO A 262 -8.69 25.80 -18.53
N ALA A 263 -9.69 26.40 -19.18
CA ALA A 263 -9.94 26.19 -20.61
C ALA A 263 -8.79 26.70 -21.49
N SER A 264 -7.99 27.64 -20.99
CA SER A 264 -6.81 28.19 -21.67
C SER A 264 -5.71 27.14 -21.93
N LEU A 265 -5.69 26.00 -21.21
CA LEU A 265 -4.78 24.90 -21.53
C LEU A 265 -4.97 24.38 -22.96
N GLY A 266 -6.17 24.50 -23.53
CA GLY A 266 -6.43 24.17 -24.93
C GLY A 266 -5.74 25.08 -25.94
N ASN A 267 -5.08 26.17 -25.52
CA ASN A 267 -4.29 27.04 -26.39
C ASN A 267 -2.86 26.51 -26.63
N LEU A 268 -2.43 25.49 -25.89
CA LEU A 268 -1.08 24.92 -25.97
C LEU A 268 -0.95 24.02 -27.21
N SER A 269 -0.94 24.62 -28.40
CA SER A 269 -0.99 23.89 -29.68
C SER A 269 0.21 22.98 -29.95
N GLU A 270 1.35 23.23 -29.29
CA GLU A 270 2.57 22.42 -29.41
C GLU A 270 2.60 21.21 -28.46
N LEU A 271 1.64 21.10 -27.53
CA LEU A 271 1.64 20.09 -26.48
C LEU A 271 1.53 18.66 -27.06
N ALA A 272 2.55 17.85 -26.79
CA ALA A 272 2.65 16.45 -27.19
C ALA A 272 2.43 15.49 -26.02
N TYR A 273 2.83 15.89 -24.81
CA TYR A 273 2.70 15.10 -23.58
C TYR A 273 2.01 15.92 -22.49
N LEU A 274 0.95 15.36 -21.90
CA LEU A 274 0.25 15.94 -20.77
C LEU A 274 -0.02 14.88 -19.70
N ASP A 275 0.60 15.05 -18.53
CA ASP A 275 0.29 14.29 -17.33
C ASP A 275 -0.13 15.22 -16.18
N ILE A 276 -1.36 15.03 -15.72
CA ILE A 276 -1.91 15.74 -14.55
C ILE A 276 -2.44 14.75 -13.50
N SER A 277 -2.12 13.47 -13.67
CA SER A 277 -2.67 12.36 -12.89
C SER A 277 -2.34 12.47 -11.39
N ALA A 278 -3.06 11.71 -10.56
CA ALA A 278 -2.86 11.67 -9.12
C ALA A 278 -2.90 13.07 -8.44
N ASN A 279 -3.92 13.86 -8.79
CA ASN A 279 -4.22 15.16 -8.20
C ASN A 279 -5.69 15.23 -7.78
N LYS A 280 -6.10 16.32 -7.12
CA LYS A 280 -7.48 16.53 -6.65
C LYS A 280 -8.31 17.40 -7.61
N PHE A 281 -7.96 17.41 -8.89
CA PHE A 281 -8.74 18.09 -9.92
C PHE A 281 -10.18 17.55 -9.95
N HIS A 282 -11.14 18.44 -10.18
CA HIS A 282 -12.56 18.09 -10.24
C HIS A 282 -13.29 18.89 -11.32
N GLY A 283 -14.58 18.61 -11.53
CA GLY A 283 -15.37 19.26 -12.58
C GLY A 283 -15.17 18.59 -13.95
N GLN A 284 -15.54 19.27 -15.03
CA GLN A 284 -15.43 18.72 -16.38
C GLN A 284 -14.07 19.04 -17.02
N ILE A 285 -13.58 18.13 -17.86
CA ILE A 285 -12.44 18.41 -18.73
C ILE A 285 -12.90 19.40 -19.82
N PRO A 286 -12.21 20.55 -20.01
CA PRO A 286 -12.62 21.57 -20.98
C PRO A 286 -12.66 21.05 -22.42
N ALA A 287 -13.71 21.39 -23.17
CA ALA A 287 -13.83 21.01 -24.58
C ALA A 287 -12.72 21.59 -25.47
N SER A 288 -12.05 22.66 -25.02
CA SER A 288 -10.88 23.23 -25.69
C SER A 288 -9.69 22.28 -25.79
N PHE A 289 -9.66 21.19 -25.00
CA PHE A 289 -8.66 20.13 -25.14
C PHE A 289 -8.71 19.46 -26.53
N ALA A 290 -9.84 19.56 -27.24
CA ALA A 290 -9.93 19.16 -28.66
C ALA A 290 -8.91 19.86 -29.57
N ASN A 291 -8.38 21.02 -29.17
CA ASN A 291 -7.42 21.79 -29.95
C ASN A 291 -5.98 21.27 -29.82
N LEU A 292 -5.71 20.38 -28.86
CA LEU A 292 -4.38 19.81 -28.58
C LEU A 292 -4.01 18.71 -29.60
N THR A 293 -4.13 19.01 -30.89
CA THR A 293 -4.03 18.05 -31.99
C THR A 293 -2.64 17.40 -32.17
N ARG A 294 -1.62 17.87 -31.45
CA ARG A 294 -0.28 17.28 -31.40
C ARG A 294 -0.10 16.23 -30.31
N LEU A 295 -1.06 16.12 -29.38
CA LEU A 295 -0.96 15.26 -28.22
C LEU A 295 -0.81 13.78 -28.64
N SER A 296 0.27 13.14 -28.17
CA SER A 296 0.52 11.71 -28.31
C SER A 296 0.20 10.96 -27.03
N SER A 297 0.41 11.58 -25.87
CA SER A 297 0.22 10.93 -24.57
C SER A 297 -0.59 11.81 -23.62
N LEU A 298 -1.66 11.24 -23.05
CA LEU A 298 -2.57 11.93 -22.15
C LEU A 298 -2.86 11.07 -20.91
N TYR A 299 -2.46 11.59 -19.74
CA TYR A 299 -2.63 10.92 -18.44
C TYR A 299 -3.45 11.79 -17.50
N LEU A 300 -4.67 11.34 -17.21
CA LEU A 300 -5.63 12.01 -16.34
C LEU A 300 -6.08 11.11 -15.17
N SER A 301 -5.40 9.97 -14.97
CA SER A 301 -5.77 8.96 -13.99
C SER A 301 -5.75 9.47 -12.54
N SER A 302 -6.49 8.83 -11.63
CA SER A 302 -6.52 9.15 -10.20
C SER A 302 -6.90 10.63 -9.93
N THR A 303 -8.00 11.08 -10.53
CA THR A 303 -8.54 12.44 -10.39
C THR A 303 -10.04 12.38 -10.07
N ASN A 304 -10.64 13.51 -9.68
CA ASN A 304 -12.08 13.59 -9.36
C ASN A 304 -12.88 14.25 -10.48
N PHE A 305 -12.51 14.01 -11.75
CA PHE A 305 -13.28 14.55 -12.88
C PHE A 305 -14.72 14.03 -12.85
N SER A 306 -15.65 14.90 -13.18
CA SER A 306 -17.09 14.62 -13.16
C SER A 306 -17.67 14.87 -14.55
N GLY A 307 -18.62 14.04 -14.96
CA GLY A 307 -19.30 14.16 -16.25
C GLY A 307 -19.16 12.89 -17.10
N GLY A 308 -19.94 12.83 -18.18
CA GLY A 308 -19.88 11.78 -19.17
C GLY A 308 -19.87 12.38 -20.56
N ILE A 309 -19.13 11.73 -21.47
CA ILE A 309 -18.95 12.03 -22.91
C ILE A 309 -17.72 12.89 -23.25
N TRP A 310 -16.63 12.19 -23.56
CA TRP A 310 -15.31 12.70 -24.00
C TRP A 310 -15.23 12.84 -25.53
N HIS A 311 -16.30 13.28 -26.19
CA HIS A 311 -16.36 13.34 -27.66
C HIS A 311 -15.22 14.17 -28.27
N TRP A 312 -14.71 15.17 -27.53
CA TRP A 312 -13.55 15.98 -27.91
C TRP A 312 -12.27 15.15 -28.11
N LEU A 313 -12.12 13.97 -27.47
CA LEU A 313 -10.98 13.08 -27.69
C LEU A 313 -10.86 12.64 -29.14
N ALA A 314 -11.98 12.53 -29.87
CA ALA A 314 -11.98 12.07 -31.26
C ALA A 314 -11.17 12.96 -32.22
N ASN A 315 -10.86 14.20 -31.82
CA ASN A 315 -10.05 15.12 -32.61
C ASN A 315 -8.53 14.92 -32.39
N LEU A 316 -8.11 14.14 -31.40
CA LEU A 316 -6.71 13.93 -31.05
C LEU A 316 -6.09 12.78 -31.84
N ALA A 317 -6.11 12.88 -33.17
CA ALA A 317 -5.75 11.77 -34.07
C ALA A 317 -4.29 11.27 -33.95
N LYS A 318 -3.41 11.98 -33.24
CA LYS A 318 -2.03 11.56 -32.95
C LYS A 318 -1.88 10.77 -31.65
N LEU A 319 -2.93 10.62 -30.86
CA LEU A 319 -2.88 9.99 -29.54
C LEU A 319 -2.52 8.51 -29.67
N THR A 320 -1.44 8.12 -28.99
CA THR A 320 -0.95 6.75 -28.88
C THR A 320 -1.24 6.17 -27.50
N GLU A 321 -1.29 7.02 -26.47
CA GLU A 321 -1.47 6.60 -25.09
C GLU A 321 -2.56 7.43 -24.39
N LEU A 322 -3.55 6.73 -23.82
CA LEU A 322 -4.63 7.35 -23.07
C LEU A 322 -4.86 6.64 -21.74
N TYR A 323 -4.64 7.38 -20.65
CA TYR A 323 -4.81 6.91 -19.28
C TYR A 323 -5.86 7.75 -18.56
N LEU A 324 -6.96 7.11 -18.21
CA LEU A 324 -8.14 7.72 -17.57
C LEU A 324 -8.65 6.85 -16.41
N SER A 325 -7.78 6.03 -15.81
CA SER A 325 -8.18 5.12 -14.73
C SER A 325 -8.47 5.89 -13.44
N ASP A 326 -9.45 5.46 -12.64
CA ASP A 326 -9.79 6.11 -11.36
C ASP A 326 -10.07 7.61 -11.51
N ALA A 327 -10.93 7.97 -12.47
CA ALA A 327 -11.28 9.36 -12.77
C ALA A 327 -12.79 9.64 -12.58
N GLN A 328 -13.50 8.75 -11.88
CA GLN A 328 -14.96 8.82 -11.62
C GLN A 328 -15.82 8.96 -12.88
N LEU A 329 -15.32 8.53 -14.04
CA LEU A 329 -16.00 8.70 -15.33
C LEU A 329 -17.30 7.90 -15.38
N THR A 330 -18.33 8.47 -16.00
CA THR A 330 -19.68 7.87 -16.13
C THR A 330 -20.16 7.84 -17.57
N GLY A 331 -21.21 7.07 -17.84
CA GLY A 331 -21.81 6.96 -19.17
C GLY A 331 -21.08 5.94 -20.07
N PRO A 332 -21.47 5.83 -21.35
CA PRO A 332 -20.89 4.87 -22.28
C PRO A 332 -19.53 5.31 -22.83
N ILE A 333 -18.73 4.33 -23.22
CA ILE A 333 -17.54 4.56 -24.06
C ILE A 333 -18.05 5.06 -25.43
N PRO A 334 -17.69 6.28 -25.87
CA PRO A 334 -18.20 6.84 -27.12
C PRO A 334 -17.61 6.10 -28.32
N SER A 335 -18.43 5.80 -29.33
CA SER A 335 -17.97 5.16 -30.57
C SER A 335 -16.92 5.98 -31.33
N SER A 336 -16.91 7.30 -31.14
CA SER A 336 -15.91 8.20 -31.69
C SER A 336 -14.48 7.94 -31.19
N LEU A 337 -14.30 7.18 -30.10
CA LEU A 337 -12.99 6.74 -29.63
C LEU A 337 -12.29 5.86 -30.68
N GLY A 338 -13.05 5.14 -31.50
CA GLY A 338 -12.52 4.37 -32.64
C GLY A 338 -11.88 5.23 -33.74
N ASN A 339 -12.01 6.56 -33.71
CA ASN A 339 -11.30 7.45 -34.63
C ASN A 339 -9.80 7.60 -34.27
N LEU A 340 -9.39 7.16 -33.07
CA LEU A 340 -8.00 7.23 -32.59
C LEU A 340 -7.19 6.05 -33.13
N THR A 341 -7.02 5.99 -34.45
CA THR A 341 -6.44 4.80 -35.13
C THR A 341 -4.98 4.51 -34.79
N ARG A 342 -4.28 5.43 -34.11
CA ARG A 342 -2.88 5.28 -33.64
C ARG A 342 -2.77 4.85 -32.18
N LEU A 343 -3.90 4.62 -31.51
CA LEU A 343 -3.93 4.30 -30.08
C LEU A 343 -3.31 2.91 -29.85
N VAL A 344 -2.26 2.87 -29.04
CA VAL A 344 -1.51 1.67 -28.65
C VAL A 344 -1.93 1.21 -27.25
N ARG A 345 -2.17 2.15 -26.34
CA ARG A 345 -2.47 1.89 -24.92
C ARG A 345 -3.72 2.65 -24.48
N LEU A 346 -4.70 1.90 -23.97
CA LEU A 346 -5.94 2.45 -23.44
C LEU A 346 -6.25 1.91 -22.04
N TYR A 347 -6.25 2.81 -21.05
CA TYR A 347 -6.54 2.50 -19.65
C TYR A 347 -7.77 3.30 -19.18
N LEU A 348 -8.88 2.60 -18.93
CA LEU A 348 -10.15 3.17 -18.44
C LEU A 348 -10.63 2.50 -17.14
N SER A 349 -9.76 1.77 -16.45
CA SER A 349 -10.14 0.96 -15.28
C SER A 349 -10.57 1.78 -14.06
N TYR A 350 -11.30 1.15 -13.14
CA TYR A 350 -11.76 1.79 -11.90
C TYR A 350 -12.60 3.05 -12.16
N ASN A 351 -13.56 2.96 -13.08
CA ASN A 351 -14.52 4.02 -13.35
C ASN A 351 -15.96 3.49 -13.20
N ASN A 352 -16.95 4.35 -13.46
CA ASN A 352 -18.36 4.02 -13.46
C ASN A 352 -18.93 3.99 -14.91
N LEU A 353 -18.10 3.59 -15.89
CA LEU A 353 -18.54 3.49 -17.29
C LEU A 353 -19.58 2.39 -17.43
N GLN A 354 -20.58 2.60 -18.30
CA GLN A 354 -21.72 1.70 -18.43
C GLN A 354 -22.11 1.47 -19.89
N GLY A 355 -22.90 0.42 -20.15
CA GLY A 355 -23.36 0.10 -21.50
C GLY A 355 -22.33 -0.70 -22.30
N GLU A 356 -22.59 -0.89 -23.59
CA GLU A 356 -21.79 -1.77 -24.44
C GLU A 356 -20.44 -1.16 -24.84
N ILE A 357 -19.41 -2.00 -24.97
CA ILE A 357 -18.14 -1.61 -25.59
C ILE A 357 -18.40 -1.39 -27.10
N PRO A 358 -18.15 -0.18 -27.64
CA PRO A 358 -18.50 0.13 -29.02
C PRO A 358 -17.67 -0.67 -30.02
N ASN A 359 -18.30 -1.19 -31.08
CA ASN A 359 -17.63 -2.01 -32.11
C ASN A 359 -16.44 -1.31 -32.78
N SER A 360 -16.47 0.03 -32.87
CA SER A 360 -15.38 0.82 -33.43
C SER A 360 -14.07 0.70 -32.63
N LEU A 361 -14.12 0.31 -31.35
CA LEU A 361 -12.93 0.07 -30.54
C LEU A 361 -12.18 -1.19 -31.00
N TRP A 362 -12.90 -2.20 -31.48
CA TRP A 362 -12.33 -3.45 -31.99
C TRP A 362 -11.65 -3.29 -33.36
N GLU A 363 -11.77 -2.12 -34.00
CA GLU A 363 -11.11 -1.80 -35.26
C GLU A 363 -9.74 -1.09 -35.09
N LEU A 364 -9.31 -0.83 -33.85
CA LEU A 364 -8.04 -0.16 -33.54
C LEU A 364 -6.85 -1.12 -33.68
N LYS A 365 -6.34 -1.28 -34.90
CA LYS A 365 -5.31 -2.29 -35.24
C LYS A 365 -3.97 -2.12 -34.51
N ASP A 366 -3.61 -0.91 -34.12
CA ASP A 366 -2.36 -0.62 -33.41
C ASP A 366 -2.46 -0.87 -31.89
N LEU A 367 -3.64 -1.22 -31.38
CA LEU A 367 -3.88 -1.39 -29.95
C LEU A 367 -3.18 -2.66 -29.43
N GLU A 368 -2.23 -2.46 -28.52
CA GLU A 368 -1.48 -3.52 -27.84
C GLU A 368 -2.06 -3.84 -26.46
N ILE A 369 -2.52 -2.80 -25.76
CA ILE A 369 -2.98 -2.89 -24.36
C ILE A 369 -4.36 -2.24 -24.20
N LEU A 370 -5.33 -3.05 -23.73
CA LEU A 370 -6.68 -2.59 -23.40
C LEU A 370 -7.06 -2.99 -21.98
N VAL A 371 -7.24 -1.98 -21.12
CA VAL A 371 -7.58 -2.16 -19.70
C VAL A 371 -8.90 -1.45 -19.39
N LEU A 372 -9.98 -2.22 -19.25
CA LEU A 372 -11.34 -1.74 -18.96
C LEU A 372 -11.87 -2.26 -17.60
N SER A 373 -11.01 -2.88 -16.80
CA SER A 373 -11.37 -3.54 -15.54
C SER A 373 -12.14 -2.64 -14.58
N ARG A 374 -13.04 -3.23 -13.78
CA ARG A 374 -13.78 -2.54 -12.70
C ARG A 374 -14.54 -1.34 -13.24
N ASN A 375 -15.50 -1.63 -14.11
CA ASN A 375 -16.52 -0.72 -14.60
C ASN A 375 -17.88 -1.44 -14.55
N ASN A 376 -18.92 -0.82 -15.12
CA ASN A 376 -20.24 -1.43 -15.29
C ASN A 376 -20.54 -1.70 -16.79
N LEU A 377 -19.51 -2.07 -17.56
CA LEU A 377 -19.62 -2.32 -18.99
C LEU A 377 -20.35 -3.63 -19.27
N SER A 378 -21.04 -3.68 -20.40
CA SER A 378 -21.80 -4.85 -20.85
C SER A 378 -21.56 -5.14 -22.34
N GLY A 379 -22.35 -6.05 -22.90
CA GLY A 379 -22.31 -6.38 -24.32
C GLY A 379 -21.40 -7.55 -24.63
N THR A 380 -21.09 -7.72 -25.92
CA THR A 380 -20.32 -8.87 -26.40
C THR A 380 -18.98 -8.44 -26.98
N VAL A 381 -17.92 -9.14 -26.60
CA VAL A 381 -16.56 -8.86 -27.08
C VAL A 381 -16.27 -9.63 -28.37
N ASP A 382 -15.79 -8.90 -29.38
CA ASP A 382 -15.30 -9.43 -30.64
C ASP A 382 -13.83 -9.00 -30.83
N LEU A 383 -12.92 -9.96 -30.90
CA LEU A 383 -11.48 -9.72 -31.02
C LEU A 383 -10.94 -10.01 -32.44
N HIS A 384 -11.80 -10.34 -33.40
CA HIS A 384 -11.40 -10.89 -34.71
C HIS A 384 -10.64 -9.91 -35.63
N ARG A 385 -10.27 -8.71 -35.14
CA ARG A 385 -9.61 -7.64 -35.90
C ARG A 385 -8.46 -6.93 -35.18
N LEU A 386 -8.18 -7.26 -33.92
CA LEU A 386 -7.14 -6.64 -33.11
C LEU A 386 -5.83 -7.43 -33.17
N GLU A 387 -5.17 -7.45 -34.33
CA GLU A 387 -4.02 -8.33 -34.60
C GLU A 387 -2.82 -8.14 -33.64
N ASN A 388 -2.62 -6.92 -33.13
CA ASN A 388 -1.51 -6.57 -32.23
C ASN A 388 -1.86 -6.62 -30.74
N LEU A 389 -3.11 -6.93 -30.38
CA LEU A 389 -3.53 -6.92 -28.98
C LEU A 389 -2.83 -8.03 -28.20
N GLU A 390 -2.08 -7.63 -27.19
CA GLU A 390 -1.27 -8.51 -26.35
C GLU A 390 -1.88 -8.63 -24.94
N TYR A 391 -2.45 -7.54 -24.41
CA TYR A 391 -3.01 -7.49 -23.05
C TYR A 391 -4.46 -7.04 -23.05
N LEU A 392 -5.35 -7.91 -22.54
CA LEU A 392 -6.78 -7.61 -22.41
C LEU A 392 -7.27 -7.86 -20.99
N TYR A 393 -7.66 -6.78 -20.31
CA TYR A 393 -8.22 -6.83 -18.96
C TYR A 393 -9.64 -6.28 -18.96
N LEU A 394 -10.62 -7.17 -18.78
CA LEU A 394 -12.05 -6.83 -18.72
C LEU A 394 -12.68 -7.20 -17.37
N ASN A 395 -11.90 -7.72 -16.42
CA ASN A 395 -12.39 -8.21 -15.15
C ASN A 395 -13.23 -7.21 -14.36
N PHE A 396 -14.18 -7.70 -13.57
CA PHE A 396 -15.18 -6.90 -12.85
C PHE A 396 -16.00 -6.01 -13.79
N ASN A 397 -16.65 -6.62 -14.77
CA ASN A 397 -17.66 -6.02 -15.66
C ASN A 397 -18.80 -7.03 -15.88
N ASN A 398 -19.76 -6.74 -16.76
CA ASN A 398 -20.87 -7.64 -17.08
C ASN A 398 -20.82 -8.07 -18.56
N ILE A 399 -19.71 -8.70 -18.95
CA ILE A 399 -19.33 -8.95 -20.34
C ILE A 399 -19.69 -10.37 -20.78
N SER A 400 -20.22 -10.48 -21.99
CA SER A 400 -20.42 -11.76 -22.69
C SER A 400 -19.39 -11.94 -23.82
N PHE A 401 -19.13 -13.18 -24.23
CA PHE A 401 -18.26 -13.49 -25.38
C PHE A 401 -19.06 -14.12 -26.52
N VAL A 402 -18.71 -13.80 -27.77
CA VAL A 402 -19.28 -14.48 -28.94
C VAL A 402 -18.74 -15.91 -28.97
N SER A 403 -19.63 -16.90 -28.94
CA SER A 403 -19.28 -18.32 -28.97
C SER A 403 -19.03 -18.88 -30.38
N ARG A 404 -19.14 -18.04 -31.41
CA ARG A 404 -18.91 -18.38 -32.83
C ARG A 404 -17.49 -17.97 -33.22
N ILE A 405 -16.65 -18.97 -33.49
CA ILE A 405 -15.37 -18.75 -34.15
C ILE A 405 -15.63 -18.91 -35.65
N GLU A 406 -15.47 -17.83 -36.42
CA GLU A 406 -15.42 -17.94 -37.87
C GLU A 406 -14.10 -18.59 -38.29
N MET A 407 -14.17 -19.76 -38.94
CA MET A 407 -12.99 -20.43 -39.48
C MET A 407 -12.35 -19.54 -40.54
N ASN A 408 -11.04 -19.30 -40.43
CA ASN A 408 -10.18 -18.46 -41.30
C ASN A 408 -10.02 -16.97 -40.89
N THR A 409 -10.28 -16.60 -39.64
CA THR A 409 -10.00 -15.25 -39.12
C THR A 409 -8.61 -15.18 -38.45
N THR A 410 -7.88 -14.08 -38.67
CA THR A 410 -6.63 -13.78 -37.93
C THR A 410 -7.00 -13.49 -36.47
N LEU A 411 -6.45 -14.26 -35.54
CA LEU A 411 -6.68 -14.05 -34.10
C LEU A 411 -5.59 -13.13 -33.51
N PRO A 412 -5.90 -12.39 -32.42
CA PRO A 412 -4.93 -11.54 -31.75
C PRO A 412 -3.80 -12.38 -31.12
N LYS A 413 -2.60 -11.80 -31.01
CA LYS A 413 -1.45 -12.38 -30.29
C LYS A 413 -1.53 -12.12 -28.79
N LEU A 414 -2.64 -12.52 -28.17
CA LEU A 414 -2.86 -12.29 -26.74
C LEU A 414 -1.88 -13.09 -25.88
N SER A 415 -1.15 -12.39 -25.02
CA SER A 415 -0.34 -12.96 -23.95
C SER A 415 -1.13 -13.01 -22.63
N TYR A 416 -1.98 -12.00 -22.36
CA TYR A 416 -2.72 -11.87 -21.10
C TYR A 416 -4.21 -11.65 -21.34
N LEU A 417 -5.03 -12.48 -20.70
CA LEU A 417 -6.48 -12.35 -20.71
C LEU A 417 -7.05 -12.50 -19.29
N SER A 418 -7.69 -11.44 -18.79
CA SER A 418 -8.40 -11.45 -17.52
C SER A 418 -9.88 -11.12 -17.71
N LEU A 419 -10.72 -12.10 -17.38
CA LEU A 419 -12.18 -12.06 -17.42
C LEU A 419 -12.78 -12.47 -16.06
N GLU A 420 -12.03 -12.28 -14.98
CA GLU A 420 -12.51 -12.48 -13.61
C GLU A 420 -13.80 -11.67 -13.37
N SER A 421 -14.79 -12.24 -12.68
CA SER A 421 -16.01 -11.51 -12.31
C SER A 421 -16.70 -10.81 -13.49
N CYS A 422 -16.85 -11.49 -14.62
CA CYS A 422 -17.49 -10.98 -15.85
C CYS A 422 -18.93 -11.47 -16.08
N ASP A 423 -19.45 -12.32 -15.19
CA ASP A 423 -20.72 -13.06 -15.34
C ASP A 423 -20.73 -14.10 -16.48
N LEU A 424 -19.59 -14.73 -16.75
CA LEU A 424 -19.47 -15.75 -17.78
C LEU A 424 -20.15 -17.06 -17.39
N HIS A 425 -20.82 -17.70 -18.36
CA HIS A 425 -21.49 -19.00 -18.17
C HIS A 425 -20.80 -20.18 -18.84
N GLU A 426 -19.88 -19.93 -19.77
CA GLU A 426 -19.10 -20.93 -20.48
C GLU A 426 -17.68 -20.45 -20.74
N ILE A 427 -16.74 -21.39 -20.90
CA ILE A 427 -15.35 -21.07 -21.27
C ILE A 427 -15.32 -20.61 -22.74
N PRO A 428 -14.78 -19.41 -23.05
CA PRO A 428 -14.73 -18.90 -24.41
C PRO A 428 -13.95 -19.84 -25.35
N LYS A 429 -14.60 -20.31 -26.43
CA LYS A 429 -14.00 -21.28 -27.36
C LYS A 429 -12.72 -20.78 -28.03
N LEU A 430 -12.60 -19.46 -28.21
CA LEU A 430 -11.43 -18.83 -28.82
C LEU A 430 -10.12 -19.18 -28.09
N LEU A 431 -10.19 -19.48 -26.78
CA LEU A 431 -9.01 -19.86 -25.97
C LEU A 431 -8.31 -21.13 -26.50
N GLY A 432 -9.02 -21.99 -27.23
CA GLY A 432 -8.41 -23.16 -27.87
C GLY A 432 -7.59 -22.83 -29.11
N HIS A 433 -7.82 -21.66 -29.71
CA HIS A 433 -7.22 -21.23 -30.97
C HIS A 433 -6.16 -20.13 -30.81
N LEU A 434 -6.15 -19.44 -29.67
CA LEU A 434 -5.09 -18.47 -29.35
C LEU A 434 -3.74 -19.19 -29.19
N SER A 435 -2.70 -18.60 -29.78
CA SER A 435 -1.31 -19.01 -29.61
C SER A 435 -0.53 -17.94 -28.84
N GLY A 436 0.43 -18.38 -28.02
CA GLY A 436 1.26 -17.48 -27.23
C GLY A 436 0.63 -16.97 -25.93
N LEU A 437 -0.58 -17.43 -25.57
CA LEU A 437 -1.24 -17.03 -24.33
C LEU A 437 -0.44 -17.54 -23.12
N GLU A 438 -0.11 -16.62 -22.22
CA GLU A 438 0.72 -16.86 -21.05
C GLU A 438 -0.11 -16.96 -19.77
N ARG A 439 -1.17 -16.15 -19.69
CA ARG A 439 -2.03 -16.01 -18.52
C ARG A 439 -3.51 -15.99 -18.88
N ILE A 440 -4.28 -16.85 -18.21
CA ILE A 440 -5.74 -16.88 -18.23
C ILE A 440 -6.27 -16.73 -16.81
N ASP A 441 -7.19 -15.77 -16.63
CA ASP A 441 -7.96 -15.62 -15.41
C ASP A 441 -9.45 -15.55 -15.74
N LEU A 442 -10.19 -16.61 -15.42
CA LEU A 442 -11.65 -16.73 -15.56
C LEU A 442 -12.32 -16.90 -14.19
N SER A 443 -11.65 -16.53 -13.11
CA SER A 443 -12.14 -16.73 -11.74
C SER A 443 -13.44 -15.96 -11.46
N HIS A 444 -14.17 -16.35 -10.41
CA HIS A 444 -15.35 -15.63 -9.94
C HIS A 444 -16.44 -15.43 -11.01
N ASN A 445 -16.72 -16.45 -11.81
CA ASN A 445 -17.76 -16.42 -12.83
C ASN A 445 -18.85 -17.46 -12.52
N LYS A 446 -19.76 -17.70 -13.47
CA LYS A 446 -20.84 -18.70 -13.39
C LYS A 446 -20.61 -19.84 -14.39
N ILE A 447 -19.35 -20.16 -14.69
CA ILE A 447 -18.99 -21.15 -15.71
C ILE A 447 -19.32 -22.55 -15.21
N GLY A 448 -20.22 -23.24 -15.93
CA GLY A 448 -20.64 -24.60 -15.62
C GLY A 448 -20.05 -25.66 -16.56
N GLY A 449 -20.29 -26.93 -16.21
CA GLY A 449 -19.90 -28.08 -17.04
C GLY A 449 -18.44 -28.49 -16.86
N SER A 450 -17.93 -29.26 -17.82
CA SER A 450 -16.56 -29.80 -17.74
C SER A 450 -15.56 -28.90 -18.46
N ILE A 451 -14.35 -28.80 -17.90
CA ILE A 451 -13.18 -28.14 -18.49
C ILE A 451 -12.86 -28.83 -19.83
N PRO A 452 -12.94 -28.11 -20.96
CA PRO A 452 -12.70 -28.68 -22.28
C PRO A 452 -11.25 -29.06 -22.52
N THR A 453 -11.05 -30.11 -23.32
CA THR A 453 -9.72 -30.64 -23.67
C THR A 453 -8.93 -29.73 -24.61
N TRP A 454 -9.62 -28.83 -25.30
CA TRP A 454 -9.00 -27.85 -26.19
C TRP A 454 -8.49 -26.61 -25.46
N MET A 455 -8.86 -26.41 -24.20
CA MET A 455 -8.49 -25.20 -23.46
C MET A 455 -6.97 -25.10 -23.33
N GLY A 456 -6.41 -24.04 -23.90
CA GLY A 456 -4.96 -23.83 -23.93
C GLY A 456 -4.21 -24.67 -24.97
N ASN A 457 -4.87 -25.43 -25.86
CA ASN A 457 -4.18 -26.24 -26.88
C ASN A 457 -3.25 -25.41 -27.77
N GLY A 458 -3.73 -24.27 -28.29
CA GLY A 458 -2.90 -23.36 -29.10
C GLY A 458 -1.76 -22.70 -28.32
N SER A 459 -1.87 -22.67 -26.99
CA SER A 459 -0.93 -21.99 -26.07
C SER A 459 -0.28 -22.97 -25.08
N ARG A 460 -0.17 -24.24 -25.47
CA ARG A 460 0.25 -25.34 -24.58
C ARG A 460 1.63 -25.10 -23.96
N GLU A 461 2.56 -24.58 -24.75
CA GLU A 461 3.94 -24.35 -24.34
C GLU A 461 4.15 -22.98 -23.67
N SER A 462 3.23 -22.02 -23.84
CA SER A 462 3.34 -20.67 -23.31
C SER A 462 2.58 -20.47 -22.00
N LEU A 463 1.47 -21.19 -21.80
CA LEU A 463 0.55 -20.97 -20.69
C LEU A 463 1.15 -21.41 -19.36
N TRP A 464 1.47 -20.44 -18.50
CA TRP A 464 2.08 -20.67 -17.20
C TRP A 464 1.17 -20.29 -16.02
N TYR A 465 0.10 -19.51 -16.26
CA TYR A 465 -0.90 -19.12 -15.26
C TYR A 465 -2.32 -19.46 -15.69
N VAL A 466 -3.03 -20.23 -14.86
CA VAL A 466 -4.45 -20.54 -15.03
C VAL A 466 -5.18 -20.35 -13.71
N ASP A 467 -6.17 -19.47 -13.72
CA ASP A 467 -7.13 -19.31 -12.62
C ASP A 467 -8.56 -19.51 -13.15
N LEU A 468 -9.23 -20.53 -12.63
CA LEU A 468 -10.63 -20.89 -12.90
C LEU A 468 -11.42 -21.02 -11.59
N SER A 469 -10.89 -20.44 -10.50
CA SER A 469 -11.49 -20.55 -9.18
C SER A 469 -12.87 -19.91 -9.11
N HIS A 470 -13.67 -20.25 -8.10
CA HIS A 470 -15.00 -19.65 -7.86
C HIS A 470 -15.92 -19.72 -9.10
N ASN A 471 -16.17 -20.94 -9.57
CA ASN A 471 -17.05 -21.25 -10.70
C ASN A 471 -17.93 -22.49 -10.37
N PHE A 472 -18.63 -23.05 -11.37
CA PHE A 472 -19.48 -24.24 -11.24
C PHE A 472 -18.96 -25.44 -12.06
N LEU A 473 -17.64 -25.54 -12.25
CA LEU A 473 -17.03 -26.61 -13.05
C LEU A 473 -17.17 -27.98 -12.36
N THR A 474 -17.42 -29.03 -13.14
CA THR A 474 -17.71 -30.38 -12.62
C THR A 474 -16.60 -31.41 -12.81
N GLY A 475 -15.63 -31.14 -13.69
CA GLY A 475 -14.51 -32.04 -13.99
C GLY A 475 -13.85 -31.71 -15.32
N PHE A 476 -13.05 -32.63 -15.87
CA PHE A 476 -12.51 -32.55 -17.23
C PHE A 476 -13.35 -33.42 -18.18
N VAL A 477 -13.53 -33.00 -19.44
CA VAL A 477 -14.38 -33.71 -20.42
C VAL A 477 -14.02 -35.19 -20.59
N ASP A 478 -12.75 -35.56 -20.45
CA ASP A 478 -12.28 -36.96 -20.60
C ASP A 478 -12.00 -37.68 -19.27
N ASN A 479 -12.39 -37.10 -18.11
CA ASN A 479 -11.89 -37.50 -16.78
C ASN A 479 -10.35 -37.60 -16.71
N ARG A 480 -9.64 -36.93 -17.63
CA ARG A 480 -8.19 -36.89 -17.63
C ARG A 480 -7.75 -36.20 -16.34
N ILE A 481 -6.91 -36.92 -15.60
CA ILE A 481 -6.33 -36.48 -14.33
C ILE A 481 -5.18 -35.49 -14.59
N ASN A 482 -4.66 -35.38 -15.82
CA ASN A 482 -3.47 -34.58 -16.12
C ASN A 482 -3.80 -33.39 -17.02
N LEU A 483 -3.45 -32.19 -16.58
CA LEU A 483 -3.42 -30.98 -17.41
C LEU A 483 -2.24 -31.08 -18.40
N PRO A 484 -2.45 -31.04 -19.72
CA PRO A 484 -1.39 -31.18 -20.70
C PRO A 484 -0.55 -29.89 -20.88
N LEU A 485 -0.30 -29.14 -19.81
CA LEU A 485 0.39 -27.84 -19.81
C LEU A 485 1.77 -27.98 -19.14
N PRO A 486 2.85 -28.27 -19.88
CA PRO A 486 4.17 -28.60 -19.32
C PRO A 486 4.82 -27.44 -18.56
N ASN A 487 4.54 -26.19 -18.94
CA ASN A 487 5.14 -24.99 -18.34
C ASN A 487 4.23 -24.30 -17.31
N LEU A 488 3.17 -24.98 -16.88
CA LEU A 488 2.25 -24.46 -15.87
C LEU A 488 2.97 -24.28 -14.52
N THR A 489 2.94 -23.05 -13.98
CA THR A 489 3.51 -22.73 -12.68
C THR A 489 2.45 -22.36 -11.66
N TYR A 490 1.37 -21.69 -12.09
CA TYR A 490 0.24 -21.30 -11.26
C TYR A 490 -1.05 -21.97 -11.75
N LEU A 491 -1.67 -22.73 -10.85
CA LEU A 491 -3.00 -23.29 -11.06
C LEU A 491 -3.88 -23.01 -9.83
N ASP A 492 -4.96 -22.28 -10.06
CA ASP A 492 -6.08 -22.20 -9.13
C ASP A 492 -7.37 -22.67 -9.82
N ILE A 493 -7.94 -23.77 -9.33
CA ILE A 493 -9.26 -24.30 -9.73
C ILE A 493 -10.13 -24.56 -8.49
N SER A 494 -9.84 -23.83 -7.40
CA SER A 494 -10.55 -23.93 -6.13
C SER A 494 -12.01 -23.47 -6.23
N SER A 495 -12.83 -23.80 -5.23
CA SER A 495 -14.22 -23.33 -5.13
C SER A 495 -15.04 -23.63 -6.39
N ASN A 496 -15.07 -24.90 -6.76
CA ASN A 496 -15.84 -25.43 -7.89
C ASN A 496 -16.65 -26.66 -7.44
N SER A 497 -17.23 -27.42 -8.37
CA SER A 497 -17.98 -28.65 -8.10
C SER A 497 -17.28 -29.88 -8.68
N LEU A 498 -15.94 -29.89 -8.72
CA LEU A 498 -15.15 -30.94 -9.36
C LEU A 498 -15.35 -32.28 -8.62
N LYS A 499 -15.97 -33.25 -9.28
CA LYS A 499 -16.24 -34.57 -8.72
C LYS A 499 -15.43 -35.64 -9.46
N MET A 500 -14.17 -35.76 -9.09
CA MET A 500 -13.20 -36.66 -9.75
C MET A 500 -12.05 -37.03 -8.81
N GLY A 501 -11.15 -37.91 -9.27
CA GLY A 501 -9.87 -38.16 -8.59
C GLY A 501 -8.96 -36.92 -8.63
N LEU A 502 -8.08 -36.76 -7.64
CA LEU A 502 -7.13 -35.64 -7.58
C LEU A 502 -6.28 -35.54 -8.87
N PRO A 503 -6.35 -34.44 -9.63
CA PRO A 503 -5.50 -34.25 -10.80
C PRO A 503 -4.01 -34.29 -10.43
N THR A 504 -3.16 -34.83 -11.30
CA THR A 504 -1.71 -34.87 -11.04
C THR A 504 -1.08 -33.56 -11.53
N PRO A 505 -0.40 -32.81 -10.66
CA PRO A 505 0.25 -31.57 -11.07
C PRO A 505 1.46 -31.83 -12.00
N PRO A 506 1.70 -30.96 -12.99
CA PRO A 506 2.98 -30.89 -13.69
C PRO A 506 4.16 -30.63 -12.73
N PRO A 507 5.38 -31.10 -13.04
CA PRO A 507 6.54 -30.91 -12.17
C PRO A 507 6.92 -29.44 -11.89
N SER A 508 6.58 -28.56 -12.82
CA SER A 508 6.86 -27.11 -12.85
C SER A 508 5.95 -26.28 -11.94
N VAL A 509 4.83 -26.84 -11.47
CA VAL A 509 3.86 -26.12 -10.65
C VAL A 509 4.48 -25.69 -9.31
N SER A 510 4.32 -24.40 -9.00
CA SER A 510 4.71 -23.79 -7.73
C SER A 510 3.51 -23.38 -6.87
N TYR A 511 2.40 -22.95 -7.49
CA TYR A 511 1.14 -22.64 -6.82
C TYR A 511 0.07 -23.63 -7.28
N TYR A 512 -0.43 -24.43 -6.36
CA TYR A 512 -1.43 -25.45 -6.63
C TYR A 512 -2.59 -25.38 -5.65
N ASN A 513 -3.68 -24.74 -6.05
CA ASN A 513 -4.89 -24.60 -5.26
C ASN A 513 -6.07 -25.30 -5.95
N ILE A 514 -6.57 -26.38 -5.33
CA ILE A 514 -7.78 -27.11 -5.75
C ILE A 514 -8.70 -27.33 -4.54
N SER A 515 -8.67 -26.39 -3.60
CA SER A 515 -9.50 -26.46 -2.41
C SER A 515 -10.98 -26.34 -2.74
N ASN A 516 -11.83 -26.70 -1.78
CA ASN A 516 -13.28 -26.49 -1.83
C ASN A 516 -13.93 -27.11 -3.08
N ASN A 517 -13.79 -28.43 -3.21
CA ASN A 517 -14.30 -29.25 -4.32
C ASN A 517 -14.79 -30.61 -3.78
N ILE A 518 -15.11 -31.57 -4.66
CA ILE A 518 -15.57 -32.93 -4.30
C ILE A 518 -14.55 -33.97 -4.78
N LEU A 519 -13.26 -33.70 -4.60
CA LEU A 519 -12.20 -34.61 -5.01
C LEU A 519 -12.10 -35.82 -4.07
N PHE A 520 -11.74 -36.98 -4.63
CA PHE A 520 -11.55 -38.23 -3.87
C PHE A 520 -10.29 -38.98 -4.29
N GLY A 521 -9.93 -40.02 -3.54
CA GLY A 521 -8.70 -40.79 -3.74
C GLY A 521 -7.54 -40.28 -2.90
N ASP A 522 -6.39 -40.92 -3.05
CA ASP A 522 -5.17 -40.56 -2.34
C ASP A 522 -4.45 -39.35 -2.96
N ILE A 523 -3.51 -38.79 -2.21
CA ILE A 523 -2.76 -37.59 -2.60
C ILE A 523 -1.30 -37.88 -3.00
N GLN A 524 -0.93 -39.14 -3.31
CA GLN A 524 0.45 -39.51 -3.63
C GLN A 524 0.96 -38.88 -4.93
N SER A 525 0.06 -38.56 -5.86
CA SER A 525 0.37 -37.93 -7.15
C SER A 525 1.07 -36.56 -7.00
N ILE A 526 0.88 -35.87 -5.87
CA ILE A 526 1.50 -34.56 -5.57
C ILE A 526 3.03 -34.64 -5.55
N CYS A 527 3.61 -35.80 -5.25
CA CYS A 527 5.07 -35.99 -5.24
C CYS A 527 5.76 -35.73 -6.60
N ARG A 528 4.98 -35.59 -7.69
CA ARG A 528 5.49 -35.19 -8.99
C ARG A 528 5.88 -33.71 -9.06
N ALA A 529 5.20 -32.83 -8.30
CA ALA A 529 5.44 -31.40 -8.29
C ALA A 529 6.56 -31.06 -7.30
N LYS A 530 7.78 -30.93 -7.81
CA LYS A 530 8.98 -30.70 -6.99
C LYS A 530 9.25 -29.22 -6.74
N SER A 531 8.58 -28.34 -7.48
CA SER A 531 8.72 -26.88 -7.39
C SER A 531 7.63 -26.23 -6.52
N LEU A 532 6.83 -27.02 -5.79
CA LEU A 532 5.72 -26.50 -4.99
C LEU A 532 6.22 -25.51 -3.94
N VAL A 533 5.53 -24.38 -3.87
CA VAL A 533 5.65 -23.34 -2.84
C VAL A 533 4.36 -23.27 -2.03
N ILE A 534 3.22 -23.32 -2.72
CA ILE A 534 1.88 -23.33 -2.12
C ILE A 534 1.14 -24.58 -2.59
N LEU A 535 0.66 -25.37 -1.63
CA LEU A 535 -0.22 -26.51 -1.86
C LEU A 535 -1.47 -26.37 -0.99
N ASP A 536 -2.61 -26.20 -1.64
CA ASP A 536 -3.91 -26.17 -0.98
C ASP A 536 -4.88 -27.18 -1.61
N LEU A 537 -5.17 -28.23 -0.84
CA LEU A 537 -6.13 -29.28 -1.18
C LEU A 537 -7.30 -29.33 -0.20
N SER A 538 -7.49 -28.26 0.58
CA SER A 538 -8.42 -28.24 1.69
C SER A 538 -9.88 -28.40 1.25
N SER A 539 -10.76 -28.78 2.17
CA SER A 539 -12.21 -28.88 1.92
C SER A 539 -12.57 -29.78 0.72
N ASN A 540 -12.11 -31.03 0.77
CA ASN A 540 -12.36 -32.05 -0.23
C ASN A 540 -12.76 -33.39 0.44
N SER A 541 -12.78 -34.49 -0.33
CA SER A 541 -13.03 -35.86 0.17
C SER A 541 -11.81 -36.78 -0.01
N LEU A 542 -10.59 -36.22 0.02
CA LEU A 542 -9.34 -36.95 -0.19
C LEU A 542 -9.06 -37.89 1.00
N ASN A 543 -8.43 -39.03 0.74
CA ASN A 543 -8.17 -40.07 1.74
C ASN A 543 -6.73 -40.62 1.67
N GLY A 544 -6.44 -41.61 2.50
CA GLY A 544 -5.09 -42.18 2.62
C GLY A 544 -4.15 -41.28 3.44
N THR A 545 -2.86 -41.59 3.37
CA THR A 545 -1.84 -40.97 4.23
C THR A 545 -1.15 -39.77 3.55
N ILE A 546 -0.72 -38.79 4.36
CA ILE A 546 0.11 -37.68 3.90
C ILE A 546 1.44 -38.22 3.30
N PRO A 547 1.78 -37.92 2.03
CA PRO A 547 2.97 -38.42 1.35
C PRO A 547 4.26 -37.92 2.00
N THR A 548 5.23 -38.82 2.17
CA THR A 548 6.53 -38.46 2.77
C THR A 548 7.37 -37.55 1.89
N CYS A 549 7.05 -37.41 0.61
CA CYS A 549 7.78 -36.52 -0.30
C CYS A 549 7.60 -35.04 0.05
N LEU A 550 6.45 -34.65 0.62
CA LEU A 550 6.12 -33.25 0.92
C LEU A 550 7.14 -32.62 1.86
N LYS A 551 7.66 -33.39 2.83
CA LYS A 551 8.70 -32.92 3.76
C LYS A 551 10.03 -32.60 3.09
N ASN A 552 10.28 -33.16 1.90
CA ASN A 552 11.54 -33.01 1.16
C ASN A 552 11.43 -31.97 0.03
N ILE A 553 10.27 -31.33 -0.15
CA ILE A 553 10.12 -30.21 -1.07
C ILE A 553 10.64 -28.96 -0.37
N HIS A 554 11.87 -28.57 -0.69
CA HIS A 554 12.58 -27.49 0.01
C HIS A 554 11.94 -26.10 -0.21
N SER A 555 11.21 -25.92 -1.31
CA SER A 555 10.51 -24.69 -1.65
C SER A 555 9.12 -24.55 -1.00
N LEU A 556 8.59 -25.61 -0.36
CA LEU A 556 7.21 -25.61 0.14
C LEU A 556 7.10 -24.73 1.39
N GLU A 557 6.32 -23.66 1.26
CA GLU A 557 6.08 -22.66 2.31
C GLU A 557 4.69 -22.84 2.95
N ILE A 558 3.67 -23.09 2.14
CA ILE A 558 2.28 -23.22 2.59
C ILE A 558 1.77 -24.62 2.27
N LEU A 559 1.30 -25.32 3.31
CA LEU A 559 0.67 -26.63 3.20
C LEU A 559 -0.70 -26.61 3.88
N ASP A 560 -1.76 -26.62 3.08
CA ASP A 560 -3.13 -26.75 3.56
C ASP A 560 -3.76 -28.04 3.01
N LEU A 561 -4.03 -28.98 3.92
CA LEU A 561 -4.74 -30.24 3.65
C LEU A 561 -5.99 -30.37 4.54
N GLY A 562 -6.46 -29.26 5.13
CA GLY A 562 -7.55 -29.23 6.08
C GLY A 562 -8.87 -29.80 5.52
N LYS A 563 -9.79 -30.23 6.38
CA LYS A 563 -11.15 -30.67 6.01
C LYS A 563 -11.17 -31.76 4.93
N ASN A 564 -10.47 -32.86 5.19
CA ASN A 564 -10.39 -34.02 4.33
C ASN A 564 -10.63 -35.31 5.14
N LYS A 565 -10.34 -36.48 4.55
CA LYS A 565 -10.43 -37.79 5.21
C LYS A 565 -9.06 -38.46 5.33
N LEU A 566 -7.99 -37.67 5.40
CA LEU A 566 -6.62 -38.16 5.50
C LEU A 566 -6.40 -38.86 6.85
N ASP A 567 -5.66 -39.96 6.83
CA ASP A 567 -5.37 -40.77 8.02
C ASP A 567 -3.87 -41.07 8.16
N GLY A 568 -3.53 -41.91 9.14
CA GLY A 568 -2.14 -42.20 9.47
C GLY A 568 -1.44 -41.06 10.22
N SER A 569 -0.11 -41.06 10.20
CA SER A 569 0.71 -40.11 10.94
C SER A 569 1.26 -38.99 10.07
N ILE A 570 1.45 -37.81 10.67
CA ILE A 570 2.17 -36.70 10.04
C ILE A 570 3.63 -37.15 9.72
N PRO A 571 4.16 -36.88 8.51
CA PRO A 571 5.50 -37.32 8.12
C PRO A 571 6.59 -36.89 9.11
N GLN A 572 7.45 -37.84 9.50
CA GLN A 572 8.53 -37.61 10.45
C GLN A 572 9.83 -37.22 9.74
N ALA A 573 10.76 -36.57 10.46
CA ALA A 573 12.10 -36.18 10.00
C ALA A 573 12.12 -35.16 8.84
N TYR A 574 11.68 -33.93 9.13
CA TYR A 574 11.84 -32.77 8.25
C TYR A 574 13.32 -32.34 8.12
N PRO A 575 13.79 -31.97 6.91
CA PRO A 575 15.17 -31.61 6.65
C PRO A 575 15.53 -30.24 7.22
N LYS A 576 16.84 -30.01 7.41
CA LYS A 576 17.38 -28.67 7.75
C LYS A 576 17.08 -27.70 6.60
N GLY A 577 16.59 -26.51 6.93
CA GLY A 577 16.22 -25.51 5.92
C GLY A 577 14.83 -25.71 5.33
N CYS A 578 13.95 -26.42 6.06
CA CYS A 578 12.53 -26.47 5.74
C CYS A 578 11.93 -25.05 5.66
N ALA A 579 11.26 -24.74 4.54
CA ALA A 579 10.70 -23.42 4.24
C ALA A 579 9.28 -23.21 4.78
N LEU A 580 8.61 -24.26 5.29
CA LEU A 580 7.24 -24.18 5.77
C LEU A 580 7.04 -23.03 6.77
N SER A 581 6.12 -22.13 6.41
CA SER A 581 5.64 -21.01 7.21
C SER A 581 4.23 -21.28 7.74
N LEU A 582 3.43 -22.06 7.00
CA LEU A 582 2.07 -22.40 7.37
C LEU A 582 1.75 -23.87 7.14
N ILE A 583 1.15 -24.49 8.15
CA ILE A 583 0.66 -25.86 8.09
C ILE A 583 -0.77 -25.89 8.63
N ASP A 584 -1.73 -26.25 7.78
CA ASP A 584 -3.10 -26.58 8.16
C ASP A 584 -3.40 -28.04 7.80
N LEU A 585 -3.63 -28.86 8.81
CA LEU A 585 -4.04 -30.26 8.70
C LEU A 585 -5.34 -30.53 9.46
N ALA A 586 -6.11 -29.47 9.75
CA ALA A 586 -7.28 -29.54 10.59
C ALA A 586 -8.38 -30.44 9.99
N GLU A 587 -9.30 -30.92 10.82
CA GLU A 587 -10.50 -31.65 10.39
C GLU A 587 -10.17 -32.86 9.49
N ASN A 588 -9.32 -33.75 9.98
CA ASN A 588 -8.92 -34.99 9.33
C ASN A 588 -9.02 -36.18 10.32
N ARG A 589 -8.38 -37.31 10.01
CA ARG A 589 -8.31 -38.51 10.86
C ARG A 589 -6.87 -38.85 11.26
N LEU A 590 -6.02 -37.83 11.35
CA LEU A 590 -4.59 -38.01 11.64
C LEU A 590 -4.39 -38.49 13.07
N GLN A 591 -3.39 -39.35 13.26
CA GLN A 591 -3.05 -39.99 14.53
C GLN A 591 -1.53 -40.00 14.76
N GLY A 592 -1.10 -40.48 15.92
CA GLY A 592 0.32 -40.55 16.29
C GLY A 592 0.84 -39.24 16.90
N LEU A 593 2.16 -39.03 16.81
CA LEU A 593 2.88 -37.94 17.45
C LEU A 593 3.13 -36.77 16.49
N VAL A 594 3.16 -35.55 17.03
CA VAL A 594 3.53 -34.36 16.24
C VAL A 594 5.05 -34.39 15.99
N PRO A 595 5.53 -34.27 14.74
CA PRO A 595 6.94 -34.42 14.43
C PRO A 595 7.82 -33.36 15.10
N ARG A 596 8.68 -33.78 16.04
CA ARG A 596 9.67 -32.89 16.69
C ARG A 596 10.65 -32.24 15.70
N SER A 597 10.85 -32.86 14.54
CA SER A 597 11.68 -32.32 13.46
C SER A 597 11.11 -31.05 12.81
N LEU A 598 9.85 -30.67 13.09
CA LEU A 598 9.29 -29.38 12.64
C LEU A 598 10.08 -28.18 13.20
N THR A 599 10.86 -28.36 14.26
CA THR A 599 11.89 -27.40 14.72
C THR A 599 12.89 -26.99 13.64
N LYS A 600 13.05 -27.79 12.57
CA LYS A 600 13.89 -27.44 11.42
C LYS A 600 13.24 -26.44 10.46
N CYS A 601 11.92 -26.25 10.54
CA CYS A 601 11.13 -25.26 9.80
C CYS A 601 11.11 -23.94 10.58
N LYS A 602 12.21 -23.17 10.50
CA LYS A 602 12.38 -21.95 11.32
C LYS A 602 11.42 -20.80 10.97
N MET A 603 10.79 -20.90 9.81
CA MET A 603 9.85 -19.91 9.28
C MET A 603 8.40 -20.17 9.72
N LEU A 604 8.13 -21.24 10.47
CA LEU A 604 6.77 -21.62 10.87
C LEU A 604 6.12 -20.54 11.75
N GLU A 605 4.99 -20.01 11.28
CA GLU A 605 4.22 -18.92 11.89
C GLU A 605 2.81 -19.39 12.29
N TYR A 606 2.23 -20.33 11.54
CA TYR A 606 0.90 -20.89 11.81
C TYR A 606 0.91 -22.42 11.75
N LEU A 607 0.32 -23.05 12.77
CA LEU A 607 0.16 -24.50 12.86
C LEU A 607 -1.26 -24.84 13.34
N ASP A 608 -2.04 -25.46 12.46
CA ASP A 608 -3.38 -25.96 12.77
C ASP A 608 -3.43 -27.48 12.60
N LEU A 609 -3.68 -28.16 13.72
CA LEU A 609 -3.87 -29.61 13.79
C LEU A 609 -5.25 -29.95 14.38
N GLY A 610 -6.16 -28.98 14.45
CA GLY A 610 -7.47 -29.10 15.09
C GLY A 610 -8.29 -30.28 14.55
N TYR A 611 -9.22 -30.81 15.35
CA TYR A 611 -10.18 -31.84 14.92
C TYR A 611 -9.53 -33.07 14.26
N ASN A 612 -8.64 -33.72 15.00
CA ASN A 612 -7.95 -34.95 14.58
C ASN A 612 -8.00 -36.01 15.70
N GLN A 613 -7.21 -37.09 15.56
CA GLN A 613 -7.09 -38.17 16.55
C GLN A 613 -5.67 -38.24 17.16
N ILE A 614 -4.96 -37.11 17.20
CA ILE A 614 -3.57 -37.03 17.66
C ILE A 614 -3.52 -37.29 19.17
N LEU A 615 -2.69 -38.26 19.55
CA LEU A 615 -2.41 -38.61 20.94
C LEU A 615 -0.93 -38.30 21.22
N ASP A 616 -0.69 -37.14 21.83
CA ASP A 616 0.65 -36.68 22.17
C ASP A 616 0.60 -35.84 23.45
N ARG A 617 1.76 -35.39 23.94
CA ARG A 617 1.87 -34.30 24.91
C ARG A 617 1.96 -32.97 24.19
N PHE A 618 1.71 -31.88 24.93
CA PHE A 618 1.94 -30.53 24.40
C PHE A 618 3.36 -30.41 23.79
N PRO A 619 3.52 -29.96 22.54
CA PRO A 619 4.80 -29.94 21.84
C PRO A 619 5.75 -28.87 22.39
N LEU A 620 6.60 -29.25 23.36
CA LEU A 620 7.59 -28.38 24.01
C LEU A 620 8.53 -27.67 23.01
N TRP A 621 8.80 -28.35 21.90
CA TRP A 621 9.71 -27.91 20.86
C TRP A 621 9.18 -26.72 20.05
N LEU A 622 7.89 -26.35 20.17
CA LEU A 622 7.36 -25.10 19.59
C LEU A 622 8.14 -23.88 20.09
N SER A 623 8.62 -23.94 21.33
CA SER A 623 9.49 -22.91 21.89
C SER A 623 10.82 -22.79 21.13
N GLU A 624 11.27 -23.74 20.33
CA GLU A 624 12.51 -23.61 19.55
C GLU A 624 12.32 -22.78 18.26
N LEU A 625 11.08 -22.46 17.88
CA LEU A 625 10.77 -21.73 16.66
C LEU A 625 11.05 -20.23 16.82
N THR A 626 12.00 -19.73 16.02
CA THR A 626 12.53 -18.37 16.15
C THR A 626 11.49 -17.30 15.83
N LYS A 627 10.58 -17.54 14.88
CA LYS A 627 9.55 -16.57 14.49
C LYS A 627 8.49 -16.37 15.58
N LEU A 628 7.98 -17.47 16.14
CA LEU A 628 7.03 -17.43 17.26
C LEU A 628 7.64 -16.79 18.52
N LYS A 629 8.97 -16.91 18.72
CA LYS A 629 9.73 -16.25 19.79
C LYS A 629 10.03 -14.76 19.54
N ALA A 630 10.33 -14.39 18.30
CA ALA A 630 10.80 -13.05 17.96
C ALA A 630 9.68 -12.04 18.17
N MET A 631 9.94 -10.96 18.90
CA MET A 631 8.98 -9.88 19.11
C MET A 631 8.93 -9.01 17.84
N LEU A 632 7.98 -9.27 16.95
CA LEU A 632 7.81 -8.46 15.73
C LEU A 632 7.36 -7.04 16.08
N GLN A 633 8.20 -6.04 15.77
CA GLN A 633 7.82 -4.62 15.75
C GLN A 633 7.05 -4.33 14.46
N SER A 634 5.80 -4.80 14.35
CA SER A 634 4.93 -4.48 13.22
C SER A 634 3.52 -4.16 13.72
N LEU A 635 3.32 -2.89 14.11
CA LEU A 635 2.00 -2.28 14.33
C LEU A 635 1.64 -1.30 13.20
N HIS A 636 2.47 -1.22 12.16
CA HIS A 636 2.27 -0.35 10.99
C HIS A 636 1.37 -0.96 9.91
N ALA A 637 1.06 -2.25 10.00
CA ALA A 637 0.21 -2.94 9.03
C ALA A 637 -1.26 -2.48 9.07
N MET A 638 -1.91 -2.41 10.23
CA MET A 638 -3.36 -2.17 10.32
C MET A 638 -3.77 -0.68 10.39
N LYS A 639 -2.98 0.23 9.79
CA LYS A 639 -3.33 1.66 9.62
C LYS A 639 -3.48 2.07 8.15
N VAL A 640 -3.71 1.12 7.25
CA VAL A 640 -4.14 1.44 5.89
C VAL A 640 -5.62 1.83 5.90
N LEU A 641 -5.90 2.96 5.28
CA LEU A 641 -7.22 3.56 5.13
C LEU A 641 -8.26 2.54 4.68
N VAL A 642 -9.37 2.45 5.42
CA VAL A 642 -10.63 1.91 4.92
C VAL A 642 -10.98 2.68 3.65
N GLY A 643 -10.89 2.02 2.48
CA GLY A 643 -11.29 2.60 1.19
C GLY A 643 -10.36 2.39 -0.01
N ARG A 644 -9.22 1.69 0.11
CA ARG A 644 -8.44 1.22 -1.06
C ARG A 644 -8.04 -0.24 -0.87
N ASP A 645 -8.37 -1.10 -1.84
CA ASP A 645 -8.11 -2.55 -1.87
C ASP A 645 -6.61 -2.95 -1.92
N ARG A 646 -5.68 -2.04 -1.63
CA ARG A 646 -4.24 -2.33 -1.59
C ARG A 646 -3.75 -2.47 -0.15
N LEU A 647 -3.81 -3.70 0.35
CA LEU A 647 -3.19 -4.12 1.60
C LEU A 647 -1.71 -4.45 1.38
N GLU A 648 -0.88 -3.44 1.08
CA GLU A 648 0.54 -3.59 0.70
C GLU A 648 1.43 -4.28 1.77
N TYR A 649 0.95 -4.42 3.00
CA TYR A 649 1.62 -5.10 4.11
C TYR A 649 1.31 -6.61 4.21
N MET A 650 0.53 -7.16 3.28
CA MET A 650 0.09 -8.57 3.25
C MET A 650 0.69 -9.38 2.07
N ASN A 651 1.81 -8.92 1.51
CA ASN A 651 2.45 -9.58 0.36
C ASN A 651 3.49 -10.61 0.83
N THR A 652 3.44 -11.84 0.30
CA THR A 652 4.57 -12.79 0.36
C THR A 652 5.31 -12.79 -0.97
N TRP A 653 6.63 -12.63 -0.90
CA TRP A 653 7.51 -12.61 -2.07
C TRP A 653 7.98 -14.03 -2.35
N VAL A 654 7.75 -14.53 -3.56
CA VAL A 654 8.28 -15.81 -4.01
C VAL A 654 9.14 -15.57 -5.24
N ASP A 655 10.42 -15.93 -5.13
CA ASP A 655 11.36 -15.90 -6.25
C ASP A 655 11.10 -17.11 -7.16
N ILE A 656 10.59 -16.86 -8.37
CA ILE A 656 10.43 -17.92 -9.38
C ILE A 656 11.66 -17.89 -10.28
N THR A 657 12.42 -18.98 -10.26
CA THR A 657 13.59 -19.19 -11.11
C THR A 657 13.19 -20.01 -12.34
N SER A 658 13.29 -19.41 -13.52
CA SER A 658 13.29 -20.08 -14.82
C SER A 658 14.72 -20.12 -15.36
N PRO A 659 15.12 -21.12 -16.17
CA PRO A 659 16.46 -21.18 -16.76
C PRO A 659 16.85 -19.95 -17.61
N SER A 660 15.92 -19.08 -17.99
CA SER A 660 16.19 -17.86 -18.76
C SER A 660 16.05 -16.55 -17.98
N TYR A 661 15.28 -16.49 -16.88
CA TYR A 661 15.06 -15.28 -16.07
C TYR A 661 14.65 -15.62 -14.62
N THR A 662 15.06 -14.77 -13.67
CA THR A 662 14.53 -14.75 -12.30
C THR A 662 13.62 -13.53 -12.16
N PHE A 663 12.37 -13.72 -11.76
CA PHE A 663 11.48 -12.59 -11.45
C PHE A 663 10.73 -12.84 -10.14
N GLN A 664 10.54 -11.77 -9.37
CA GLN A 664 9.82 -11.78 -8.09
C GLN A 664 8.30 -11.75 -8.35
N ARG A 665 7.57 -12.78 -7.91
CA ARG A 665 6.10 -12.75 -7.90
C ARG A 665 5.57 -12.63 -6.48
N ILE A 666 4.55 -11.78 -6.33
CA ILE A 666 3.72 -11.72 -5.12
C ILE A 666 2.60 -12.73 -5.31
N PHE A 667 2.47 -13.70 -4.40
CA PHE A 667 1.28 -14.55 -4.33
C PHE A 667 0.44 -14.15 -3.12
N ASP A 668 -0.77 -13.66 -3.38
CA ASP A 668 -1.76 -13.42 -2.35
C ASP A 668 -2.44 -14.77 -2.00
N TYR A 669 -1.91 -15.51 -1.02
CA TYR A 669 -2.62 -16.69 -0.52
C TYR A 669 -3.71 -16.25 0.47
N GLY A 670 -4.96 -16.63 0.20
CA GLY A 670 -6.08 -16.50 1.12
C GLY A 670 -6.42 -17.84 1.76
N MET A 671 -6.99 -17.83 2.96
CA MET A 671 -7.45 -19.05 3.64
C MET A 671 -8.66 -18.78 4.53
N LYS A 672 -9.32 -19.84 4.97
CA LYS A 672 -10.32 -19.80 6.04
C LYS A 672 -9.70 -20.38 7.30
N LEU A 673 -9.72 -19.61 8.39
CA LEU A 673 -9.12 -20.04 9.65
C LEU A 673 -10.05 -19.75 10.82
N MET A 674 -9.97 -20.59 11.85
CA MET A 674 -10.71 -20.40 13.09
C MET A 674 -10.05 -19.30 13.91
N ASN A 675 -10.76 -18.19 14.17
CA ASN A 675 -10.29 -17.12 15.05
C ASN A 675 -11.43 -16.60 15.92
N LYS A 676 -11.17 -16.46 17.23
CA LYS A 676 -12.16 -16.01 18.24
C LYS A 676 -13.43 -16.88 18.22
N GLY A 677 -13.28 -18.19 18.02
CA GLY A 677 -14.40 -19.14 17.95
C GLY A 677 -15.26 -19.05 16.69
N THR A 678 -14.80 -18.33 15.66
CA THR A 678 -15.50 -18.19 14.37
C THR A 678 -14.56 -18.50 13.22
N GLU A 679 -15.02 -19.24 12.21
CA GLU A 679 -14.29 -19.35 10.96
C GLU A 679 -14.34 -18.00 10.24
N ARG A 680 -13.17 -17.50 9.84
CA ARG A 680 -13.03 -16.23 9.12
C ARG A 680 -12.23 -16.46 7.86
N GLU A 681 -12.71 -15.86 6.78
CA GLU A 681 -12.00 -15.81 5.52
C GLU A 681 -11.01 -14.66 5.53
N TYR A 682 -9.75 -14.99 5.30
CA TYR A 682 -8.65 -14.06 5.14
C TYR A 682 -8.30 -14.05 3.65
N PRO A 683 -8.71 -13.04 2.89
CA PRO A 683 -8.44 -12.98 1.45
C PRO A 683 -6.94 -12.87 1.14
N LYS A 684 -6.14 -12.43 2.12
CA LYS A 684 -4.68 -12.46 2.13
C LYS A 684 -4.20 -12.81 3.54
N VAL A 685 -3.29 -13.77 3.67
CA VAL A 685 -2.72 -14.13 4.97
C VAL A 685 -1.77 -13.02 5.42
N PRO A 686 -2.06 -12.32 6.53
CA PRO A 686 -1.18 -11.27 7.00
C PRO A 686 0.14 -11.88 7.50
N TYR A 687 1.28 -11.28 7.16
CA TYR A 687 2.61 -11.60 7.74
C TYR A 687 2.64 -11.54 9.29
N ALA A 688 1.60 -10.97 9.90
CA ALA A 688 1.47 -10.81 11.35
C ALA A 688 0.60 -11.88 12.03
N LEU A 689 -0.04 -12.80 11.30
CA LEU A 689 -0.89 -13.83 11.90
C LEU A 689 -0.03 -14.99 12.40
N MET A 690 0.10 -15.10 13.72
CA MET A 690 0.78 -16.23 14.36
C MET A 690 -0.18 -16.99 15.25
N GLY A 691 -0.38 -18.27 14.95
CA GLY A 691 -1.44 -19.05 15.57
C GLY A 691 -1.07 -20.52 15.77
N ILE A 692 -1.53 -21.08 16.89
CA ILE A 692 -1.45 -22.51 17.16
C ILE A 692 -2.85 -22.99 17.52
N ASP A 693 -3.40 -23.90 16.72
CA ASP A 693 -4.64 -24.62 17.04
C ASP A 693 -4.35 -26.12 17.14
N LEU A 694 -4.53 -26.67 18.34
CA LEU A 694 -4.41 -28.10 18.66
C LEU A 694 -5.74 -28.66 19.20
N SER A 695 -6.84 -27.95 18.97
CA SER A 695 -8.14 -28.28 19.55
C SER A 695 -8.69 -29.62 19.06
N ASN A 696 -9.66 -30.18 19.79
CA ASN A 696 -10.40 -31.38 19.37
C ASN A 696 -9.47 -32.56 19.03
N ASN A 697 -8.60 -32.91 19.97
CA ASN A 697 -7.61 -33.99 19.85
C ASN A 697 -7.52 -34.78 21.17
N LYS A 698 -6.47 -35.58 21.34
CA LYS A 698 -6.20 -36.35 22.57
C LYS A 698 -4.90 -35.90 23.24
N PHE A 699 -4.56 -34.62 23.19
CA PHE A 699 -3.36 -34.10 23.87
C PHE A 699 -3.48 -34.23 25.38
N GLN A 700 -2.44 -34.76 26.03
CA GLN A 700 -2.39 -35.05 27.46
C GLN A 700 -1.19 -34.38 28.18
N GLY A 701 -1.20 -34.42 29.50
CA GLY A 701 -0.18 -33.77 30.34
C GLY A 701 -0.54 -32.32 30.66
N CYS A 702 0.42 -31.52 31.09
CA CYS A 702 0.24 -30.11 31.42
C CYS A 702 0.77 -29.18 30.33
N ILE A 703 0.31 -27.92 30.34
CA ILE A 703 0.93 -26.86 29.55
C ILE A 703 2.24 -26.46 30.23
N PRO A 704 3.39 -26.51 29.55
CA PRO A 704 4.68 -26.18 30.14
C PRO A 704 4.88 -24.66 30.26
N ASP A 705 5.71 -24.22 31.21
CA ASP A 705 6.00 -22.79 31.37
C ASP A 705 6.68 -22.14 30.15
N VAL A 706 7.39 -22.93 29.32
CA VAL A 706 8.03 -22.44 28.09
C VAL A 706 7.05 -21.88 27.05
N ILE A 707 5.73 -22.09 27.22
CA ILE A 707 4.71 -21.47 26.37
C ILE A 707 4.83 -19.95 26.36
N GLY A 708 5.23 -19.35 27.48
CA GLY A 708 5.41 -17.90 27.61
C GLY A 708 6.55 -17.32 26.76
N ASP A 709 7.37 -18.17 26.14
CA ASP A 709 8.41 -17.73 25.21
C ASP A 709 7.85 -17.36 23.83
N LEU A 710 6.64 -17.79 23.47
CA LEU A 710 6.02 -17.60 22.15
C LEU A 710 5.42 -16.19 22.00
N LYS A 711 6.19 -15.14 22.28
CA LYS A 711 5.72 -13.75 22.47
C LYS A 711 4.95 -13.14 21.29
N SER A 712 5.10 -13.68 20.08
CA SER A 712 4.36 -13.18 18.92
C SER A 712 3.04 -13.89 18.65
N LEU A 713 2.67 -14.89 19.45
CA LEU A 713 1.43 -15.62 19.30
C LEU A 713 0.21 -14.69 19.45
N VAL A 714 -0.67 -14.75 18.45
CA VAL A 714 -1.95 -14.00 18.38
C VAL A 714 -3.11 -14.92 18.72
N LEU A 715 -3.03 -16.20 18.35
CA LEU A 715 -4.07 -17.19 18.60
C LEU A 715 -3.50 -18.45 19.25
N LEU A 716 -4.14 -18.90 20.34
CA LEU A 716 -3.87 -20.20 20.96
C LEU A 716 -5.18 -20.93 21.27
N SER A 717 -5.38 -22.07 20.64
CA SER A 717 -6.54 -22.95 20.87
C SER A 717 -6.07 -24.34 21.27
N LEU A 718 -6.42 -24.76 22.49
CA LEU A 718 -6.12 -26.09 23.06
C LEU A 718 -7.41 -26.80 23.50
N SER A 719 -8.56 -26.31 23.05
CA SER A 719 -9.86 -26.75 23.53
C SER A 719 -10.17 -28.20 23.19
N ASN A 720 -11.04 -28.83 23.97
CA ASN A 720 -11.48 -30.22 23.77
C ASN A 720 -10.32 -31.22 23.64
N ASN A 721 -9.54 -31.33 24.72
CA ASN A 721 -8.42 -32.25 24.85
C ASN A 721 -8.46 -32.94 26.23
N ILE A 722 -7.43 -33.69 26.59
CA ILE A 722 -7.29 -34.34 27.91
C ILE A 722 -6.15 -33.72 28.73
N LEU A 723 -5.89 -32.42 28.56
CA LEU A 723 -4.87 -31.68 29.27
C LEU A 723 -5.23 -31.51 30.75
N THR A 724 -4.22 -31.49 31.61
CA THR A 724 -4.31 -31.53 33.09
C THR A 724 -3.38 -30.49 33.70
N GLY A 725 -3.37 -30.36 35.03
CA GLY A 725 -2.53 -29.42 35.76
C GLY A 725 -3.13 -28.01 35.83
N SER A 726 -2.35 -27.04 36.28
CA SER A 726 -2.75 -25.63 36.36
C SER A 726 -2.45 -24.87 35.08
N ILE A 727 -3.19 -23.78 34.85
CA ILE A 727 -2.87 -22.81 33.79
C ILE A 727 -1.57 -22.09 34.19
N PRO A 728 -0.49 -22.16 33.39
CA PRO A 728 0.82 -21.62 33.78
C PRO A 728 0.81 -20.09 33.80
N LEU A 729 1.49 -19.51 34.79
CA LEU A 729 1.63 -18.06 34.95
C LEU A 729 2.31 -17.41 33.74
N SER A 730 3.19 -18.15 33.05
CA SER A 730 3.95 -17.66 31.90
C SER A 730 3.10 -17.33 30.67
N LEU A 731 1.85 -17.82 30.57
CA LEU A 731 0.92 -17.40 29.52
C LEU A 731 0.67 -15.89 29.54
N SER A 732 0.82 -15.25 30.69
CA SER A 732 0.72 -13.79 30.82
C SER A 732 1.81 -13.05 30.03
N ASN A 733 2.91 -13.71 29.64
CA ASN A 733 3.96 -13.11 28.82
C ASN A 733 3.57 -12.96 27.33
N LEU A 734 2.46 -13.57 26.90
CA LEU A 734 1.99 -13.54 25.51
C LEU A 734 1.22 -12.26 25.20
N THR A 735 1.86 -11.10 25.34
CA THR A 735 1.16 -9.80 25.34
C THR A 735 0.43 -9.44 24.04
N ARG A 736 0.67 -10.15 22.94
CA ARG A 736 -0.01 -9.99 21.64
C ARG A 736 -1.21 -10.90 21.44
N LEU A 737 -1.48 -11.80 22.39
CA LEU A 737 -2.53 -12.80 22.27
C LEU A 737 -3.90 -12.13 22.20
N GLU A 738 -4.64 -12.40 21.13
CA GLU A 738 -5.99 -11.90 20.90
C GLU A 738 -7.07 -12.94 21.22
N SER A 739 -6.75 -14.22 21.05
CA SER A 739 -7.67 -15.35 21.26
C SER A 739 -6.99 -16.47 22.04
N LEU A 740 -7.59 -16.84 23.17
CA LEU A 740 -7.16 -17.96 24.02
C LEU A 740 -8.34 -18.88 24.35
N ASP A 741 -8.32 -20.11 23.84
CA ASP A 741 -9.33 -21.13 24.15
C ASP A 741 -8.67 -22.35 24.82
N LEU A 742 -9.02 -22.58 26.09
CA LEU A 742 -8.59 -23.70 26.92
C LEU A 742 -9.78 -24.55 27.39
N SER A 743 -10.95 -24.34 26.79
CA SER A 743 -12.20 -24.99 27.23
C SER A 743 -12.18 -26.51 27.04
N GLN A 744 -13.08 -27.22 27.72
CA GLN A 744 -13.26 -28.68 27.60
C GLN A 744 -11.95 -29.46 27.81
N ASN A 745 -11.35 -29.26 28.99
CA ASN A 745 -10.13 -29.95 29.40
C ASN A 745 -10.26 -30.40 30.87
N LYS A 746 -9.16 -30.81 31.49
CA LYS A 746 -9.09 -31.18 32.92
C LYS A 746 -8.16 -30.23 33.70
N PHE A 747 -8.10 -28.95 33.32
CA PHE A 747 -7.31 -27.96 34.04
C PHE A 747 -7.88 -27.73 35.44
N SER A 748 -7.01 -27.59 36.44
CA SER A 748 -7.36 -27.43 37.85
C SER A 748 -6.57 -26.27 38.48
N GLY A 749 -6.90 -25.88 39.71
CA GLY A 749 -6.29 -24.71 40.36
C GLY A 749 -6.96 -23.40 39.95
N GLU A 750 -6.27 -22.27 40.12
CA GLU A 750 -6.81 -20.94 39.85
C GLU A 750 -6.54 -20.46 38.42
N ILE A 751 -7.38 -19.55 37.92
CA ILE A 751 -7.06 -18.76 36.72
C ILE A 751 -6.02 -17.71 37.15
N PRO A 752 -4.81 -17.69 36.56
CA PRO A 752 -3.76 -16.77 36.97
C PRO A 752 -4.18 -15.29 36.88
N GLN A 753 -4.06 -14.57 38.00
CA GLN A 753 -4.37 -13.13 38.05
C GLN A 753 -3.50 -12.31 37.08
N GLN A 754 -2.30 -12.80 36.77
CA GLN A 754 -1.36 -12.18 35.84
C GLN A 754 -1.91 -12.11 34.41
N LEU A 755 -2.89 -12.94 34.02
CA LEU A 755 -3.49 -12.87 32.68
C LEU A 755 -4.20 -11.53 32.41
N VAL A 756 -4.53 -10.76 33.45
CA VAL A 756 -5.09 -9.40 33.31
C VAL A 756 -4.18 -8.47 32.49
N GLN A 757 -2.87 -8.75 32.41
CA GLN A 757 -1.93 -7.94 31.62
C GLN A 757 -2.03 -8.16 30.10
N LEU A 758 -2.78 -9.17 29.65
CA LEU A 758 -3.01 -9.47 28.22
C LEU A 758 -4.02 -8.47 27.63
N THR A 759 -3.55 -7.26 27.33
CA THR A 759 -4.41 -6.13 26.91
C THR A 759 -5.04 -6.28 25.53
N PHE A 760 -4.47 -7.10 24.63
CA PHE A 760 -5.04 -7.41 23.31
C PHE A 760 -6.04 -8.58 23.34
N LEU A 761 -6.16 -9.29 24.46
CA LEU A 761 -7.02 -10.46 24.58
C LEU A 761 -8.48 -10.04 24.43
N SER A 762 -9.12 -10.56 23.39
CA SER A 762 -10.48 -10.20 22.97
C SER A 762 -11.43 -11.40 22.93
N SER A 763 -10.89 -12.61 22.92
CA SER A 763 -11.63 -13.86 23.05
C SER A 763 -10.93 -14.74 24.09
N PHE A 764 -11.67 -15.15 25.11
CA PHE A 764 -11.17 -16.00 26.20
C PHE A 764 -12.22 -17.04 26.56
N ASN A 765 -11.84 -18.31 26.61
CA ASN A 765 -12.73 -19.40 26.99
C ASN A 765 -11.97 -20.44 27.81
N VAL A 766 -12.46 -20.71 29.02
CA VAL A 766 -11.93 -21.72 29.97
C VAL A 766 -13.04 -22.63 30.49
N SER A 767 -14.21 -22.61 29.84
CA SER A 767 -15.38 -23.38 30.26
C SER A 767 -15.11 -24.90 30.27
N HIS A 768 -15.88 -25.66 31.05
CA HIS A 768 -15.75 -27.11 31.15
C HIS A 768 -14.34 -27.56 31.58
N ASN A 769 -13.93 -27.12 32.76
CA ASN A 769 -12.68 -27.52 33.41
C ASN A 769 -12.92 -27.77 34.91
N GLN A 770 -11.85 -27.96 35.69
CA GLN A 770 -11.88 -28.15 37.14
C GLN A 770 -11.28 -26.93 37.87
N LEU A 771 -11.45 -25.73 37.31
CA LEU A 771 -10.87 -24.50 37.84
C LEU A 771 -11.62 -24.03 39.09
N SER A 772 -10.89 -23.33 39.96
CA SER A 772 -11.36 -22.86 41.25
C SER A 772 -10.83 -21.46 41.60
N GLY A 773 -11.42 -20.81 42.60
CA GLY A 773 -10.96 -19.49 43.06
C GLY A 773 -11.57 -18.31 42.29
N PRO A 774 -11.11 -17.08 42.56
CA PRO A 774 -11.69 -15.87 41.98
C PRO A 774 -11.33 -15.69 40.50
N ILE A 775 -12.31 -15.31 39.68
CA ILE A 775 -12.07 -14.86 38.29
C ILE A 775 -11.23 -13.58 38.32
N PRO A 776 -10.11 -13.50 37.56
CA PRO A 776 -9.30 -12.30 37.49
C PRO A 776 -10.08 -11.05 37.06
N GLN A 777 -9.83 -9.94 37.74
CA GLN A 777 -10.54 -8.69 37.49
C GLN A 777 -9.66 -7.73 36.69
N GLY A 778 -10.16 -7.24 35.57
CA GLY A 778 -9.39 -6.41 34.64
C GLY A 778 -10.25 -5.90 33.48
N SER A 779 -9.79 -4.85 32.79
CA SER A 779 -10.60 -4.19 31.75
C SER A 779 -11.06 -5.13 30.64
N GLN A 780 -10.23 -6.11 30.24
CA GLN A 780 -10.62 -7.13 29.25
C GLN A 780 -11.45 -8.26 29.90
N PHE A 781 -11.01 -8.78 31.05
CA PHE A 781 -11.68 -9.91 31.73
C PHE A 781 -13.15 -9.62 32.09
N ASN A 782 -13.45 -8.37 32.42
CA ASN A 782 -14.80 -7.93 32.75
C ASN A 782 -15.75 -7.88 31.54
N THR A 783 -15.22 -8.03 30.31
CA THR A 783 -16.02 -8.03 29.07
C THR A 783 -16.42 -9.44 28.62
N PHE A 784 -15.77 -10.49 29.15
CA PHE A 784 -16.05 -11.85 28.72
C PHE A 784 -17.40 -12.34 29.27
N ALA A 785 -18.13 -13.08 28.44
CA ALA A 785 -19.44 -13.59 28.77
C ALA A 785 -19.37 -14.66 29.88
N ILE A 786 -20.48 -14.85 30.59
CA ILE A 786 -20.61 -15.89 31.62
C ILE A 786 -20.27 -17.29 31.08
N ASP A 787 -20.58 -17.54 29.80
CA ASP A 787 -20.35 -18.82 29.12
C ASP A 787 -18.86 -19.17 29.01
N SER A 788 -17.97 -18.16 28.92
CA SER A 788 -16.51 -18.37 28.90
C SER A 788 -15.98 -19.06 30.16
N PHE A 789 -16.74 -19.04 31.26
CA PHE A 789 -16.36 -19.61 32.55
C PHE A 789 -17.26 -20.77 32.99
N ALA A 790 -18.28 -21.12 32.18
CA ALA A 790 -19.29 -22.10 32.52
C ALA A 790 -18.68 -23.48 32.87
N MET A 791 -19.41 -24.26 33.68
CA MET A 791 -19.01 -25.62 34.07
C MET A 791 -17.63 -25.69 34.75
N ASN A 792 -17.32 -24.70 35.60
CA ASN A 792 -16.21 -24.73 36.56
C ASN A 792 -16.78 -24.47 37.95
N GLU A 793 -17.17 -25.52 38.69
CA GLU A 793 -17.90 -25.38 39.95
C GLU A 793 -17.13 -24.61 41.03
N GLY A 794 -15.80 -24.63 40.98
CA GLY A 794 -14.93 -23.96 41.93
C GLY A 794 -14.77 -22.45 41.73
N LEU A 795 -15.16 -21.90 40.57
CA LEU A 795 -14.96 -20.48 40.26
C LEU A 795 -15.98 -19.58 40.96
N CYS A 796 -15.57 -18.36 41.26
CA CYS A 796 -16.42 -17.33 41.87
C CYS A 796 -16.00 -15.92 41.42
N GLY A 797 -16.86 -14.93 41.63
CA GLY A 797 -16.64 -13.53 41.23
C GLY A 797 -17.27 -13.19 39.87
N ASP A 798 -17.37 -11.90 39.57
CA ASP A 798 -18.01 -11.43 38.33
C ASP A 798 -17.29 -11.99 37.08
N PRO A 799 -18.01 -12.44 36.05
CA PRO A 799 -19.46 -12.31 35.82
C PRO A 799 -20.34 -13.46 36.39
N LEU A 800 -19.79 -14.38 37.19
CA LEU A 800 -20.58 -15.50 37.74
C LEU A 800 -21.49 -15.03 38.90
N PRO A 801 -22.71 -15.59 39.06
CA PRO A 801 -23.59 -15.29 40.20
C PRO A 801 -22.98 -15.67 41.56
N LYS A 802 -22.06 -16.63 41.57
CA LYS A 802 -21.39 -17.14 42.76
C LYS A 802 -20.35 -16.13 43.26
N LYS A 803 -20.65 -15.47 44.39
CA LYS A 803 -19.71 -14.55 45.05
C LYS A 803 -18.59 -15.32 45.76
N CYS A 804 -17.36 -14.79 45.74
CA CYS A 804 -16.24 -15.37 46.48
C CYS A 804 -16.38 -15.12 47.98
N THR A 805 -16.59 -16.18 48.76
CA THR A 805 -16.53 -16.12 50.22
C THR A 805 -15.08 -16.17 50.67
N MET A 806 -14.59 -15.08 51.28
CA MET A 806 -13.28 -15.06 51.94
C MET A 806 -13.26 -16.15 53.02
N ALA A 807 -12.29 -17.06 52.93
CA ALA A 807 -12.03 -18.07 53.95
C ALA A 807 -11.46 -17.43 55.23
N ARG A 808 -12.33 -16.78 56.00
CA ARG A 808 -12.22 -16.63 57.45
C ARG A 808 -13.64 -16.86 57.95
N ASP A 809 -13.92 -18.11 58.30
CA ASP A 809 -14.88 -18.53 59.33
C ASP A 809 -15.21 -20.02 59.10
N ASN A 810 -14.26 -20.88 59.45
CA ASN A 810 -14.55 -22.26 59.84
C ASN A 810 -14.17 -22.40 61.31
N LEU A 811 -15.17 -22.46 62.20
CA LEU A 811 -15.43 -23.57 63.12
C LEU A 811 -16.66 -23.25 64.02
N PRO A 812 -17.39 -24.29 64.48
CA PRO A 812 -18.84 -24.26 64.71
C PRO A 812 -19.21 -24.05 66.18
N PHE A 813 -20.45 -23.65 66.50
CA PHE A 813 -21.20 -24.04 67.71
C PHE A 813 -22.70 -23.63 67.59
N PRO A 814 -23.62 -24.21 68.39
CA PRO A 814 -24.74 -25.09 67.98
C PRO A 814 -26.12 -24.38 67.88
N PRO A 815 -27.21 -25.08 67.46
CA PRO A 815 -28.49 -24.43 67.16
C PRO A 815 -29.45 -24.41 68.36
N SER A 816 -30.05 -23.25 68.62
CA SER A 816 -31.40 -23.03 69.20
C SER A 816 -31.61 -21.51 69.24
N ARG A 817 -32.77 -20.88 69.02
CA ARG A 817 -34.17 -21.27 69.18
C ARG A 817 -35.05 -20.24 68.41
N MET A 818 -36.31 -20.61 68.23
CA MET A 818 -37.40 -19.97 67.47
C MET A 818 -37.88 -18.58 67.96
N GLU A 819 -38.76 -18.00 67.12
CA GLU A 819 -39.76 -16.92 67.32
C GLU A 819 -39.27 -15.47 67.07
N GLY A 820 -39.93 -14.62 66.25
CA GLY A 820 -41.21 -14.74 65.55
C GLY A 820 -41.45 -13.57 64.57
N GLU A 821 -42.35 -13.85 63.62
CA GLU A 821 -43.37 -13.00 62.94
C GLU A 821 -43.14 -11.49 62.67
N GLU A 822 -43.23 -11.08 61.38
CA GLU A 822 -44.47 -10.56 60.77
C GLU A 822 -44.37 -10.40 59.22
N SER A 823 -45.51 -10.60 58.56
CA SER A 823 -45.81 -10.67 57.11
C SER A 823 -46.11 -9.27 56.49
N PRO A 824 -46.59 -9.06 55.22
CA PRO A 824 -47.09 -10.00 54.19
C PRO A 824 -46.64 -9.71 52.73
N PHE A 825 -46.75 -10.70 51.83
CA PHE A 825 -47.39 -10.59 50.50
C PHE A 825 -47.14 -11.90 49.73
N ASN A 826 -48.11 -12.82 49.82
CA ASN A 826 -48.20 -14.00 48.97
C ASN A 826 -49.04 -13.61 47.75
N LEU A 827 -48.49 -13.71 46.54
CA LEU A 827 -49.22 -13.47 45.29
C LEU A 827 -49.37 -14.81 44.55
N ASP A 828 -50.64 -15.20 44.37
CA ASP A 828 -51.09 -16.50 43.89
C ASP A 828 -50.73 -16.71 42.40
N TRP A 829 -49.95 -17.76 42.11
CA TRP A 829 -49.34 -18.09 40.80
C TRP A 829 -50.36 -18.30 39.66
N LYS A 830 -51.64 -18.47 40.00
CA LYS A 830 -52.74 -18.60 39.04
C LYS A 830 -52.99 -17.30 38.25
N PHE A 831 -52.73 -16.12 38.84
CA PHE A 831 -52.87 -14.83 38.13
C PHE A 831 -51.72 -14.57 37.17
N VAL A 832 -50.52 -15.06 37.48
CA VAL A 832 -49.33 -14.94 36.61
C VAL A 832 -49.52 -15.75 35.34
N LEU A 833 -50.08 -16.96 35.43
CA LEU A 833 -50.33 -17.82 34.26
C LEU A 833 -51.38 -17.26 33.30
N ILE A 834 -52.45 -16.64 33.84
CA ILE A 834 -53.45 -15.95 33.01
C ILE A 834 -52.81 -14.72 32.32
N GLY A 835 -51.93 -14.00 33.02
CA GLY A 835 -51.17 -12.87 32.46
C GLY A 835 -50.20 -13.27 31.35
N VAL A 836 -49.50 -14.40 31.49
CA VAL A 836 -48.57 -14.91 30.45
C VAL A 836 -49.32 -15.36 29.20
N GLY A 837 -50.47 -16.03 29.36
CA GLY A 837 -51.30 -16.47 28.23
C GLY A 837 -51.88 -15.31 27.42
N VAL A 838 -52.40 -14.28 28.11
CA VAL A 838 -52.92 -13.06 27.45
C VAL A 838 -51.79 -12.24 26.84
N GLY A 839 -50.64 -12.14 27.51
CA GLY A 839 -49.44 -11.45 27.01
C GLY A 839 -48.86 -12.10 25.75
N PHE A 840 -48.87 -13.44 25.65
CA PHE A 840 -48.42 -14.16 24.47
C PHE A 840 -49.35 -13.94 23.26
N LEU A 841 -50.67 -14.00 23.47
CA LEU A 841 -51.65 -13.74 22.41
C LEU A 841 -51.61 -12.28 21.93
N VAL A 842 -51.48 -11.32 22.85
CA VAL A 842 -51.29 -9.89 22.51
C VAL A 842 -49.94 -9.68 21.80
N GLY A 843 -48.89 -10.38 22.22
CA GLY A 843 -47.56 -10.35 21.60
C GLY A 843 -47.53 -10.90 20.18
N VAL A 844 -48.27 -11.98 19.89
CA VAL A 844 -48.38 -12.57 18.54
C VAL A 844 -49.23 -11.68 17.62
N VAL A 845 -50.32 -11.11 18.12
CA VAL A 845 -51.18 -10.19 17.34
C VAL A 845 -50.47 -8.86 17.06
N LEU A 846 -49.77 -8.28 18.05
CA LEU A 846 -48.90 -7.11 17.83
C LEU A 846 -47.71 -7.44 16.94
N GLY A 847 -47.11 -8.63 17.08
CA GLY A 847 -46.02 -9.10 16.24
C GLY A 847 -46.39 -9.15 14.76
N ASN A 848 -47.56 -9.73 14.44
CA ASN A 848 -48.05 -9.81 13.06
C ASN A 848 -48.51 -8.44 12.51
N LEU A 849 -49.01 -7.52 13.34
CA LEU A 849 -49.33 -6.14 12.93
C LEU A 849 -48.07 -5.25 12.77
N ILE A 850 -46.96 -5.58 13.45
CA ILE A 850 -45.68 -4.84 13.38
C ILE A 850 -44.81 -5.33 12.20
N ILE A 851 -44.87 -6.61 11.85
CA ILE A 851 -44.09 -7.18 10.73
C ILE A 851 -44.56 -6.62 9.38
N ASP A 852 -45.87 -6.41 9.20
CA ASP A 852 -46.42 -5.91 7.94
C ASP A 852 -46.20 -4.38 7.76
N LYS A 853 -45.95 -3.64 8.85
CA LYS A 853 -45.56 -2.21 8.81
C LYS A 853 -44.05 -1.97 8.76
N LYS A 854 -43.21 -2.91 9.21
CA LYS A 854 -41.74 -2.72 9.28
C LYS A 854 -41.00 -2.88 7.94
N SER A 855 -41.56 -3.60 6.97
CA SER A 855 -40.92 -3.71 5.64
C SER A 855 -40.98 -2.39 4.84
N LYS A 856 -41.93 -1.49 5.16
CA LYS A 856 -42.02 -0.14 4.56
C LYS A 856 -41.35 0.95 5.41
N TRP A 857 -41.09 0.68 6.70
CA TRP A 857 -40.38 1.59 7.61
C TRP A 857 -38.85 1.49 7.47
N PHE A 858 -38.31 0.30 7.15
CA PHE A 858 -36.87 0.07 6.99
C PHE A 858 -36.25 0.84 5.79
N LEU A 859 -37.03 1.09 4.73
CA LEU A 859 -36.63 1.94 3.61
C LEU A 859 -36.73 3.46 3.90
N TYR A 860 -37.39 3.86 4.99
CA TYR A 860 -37.54 5.26 5.40
C TYR A 860 -36.59 5.65 6.56
N TYR A 861 -36.11 4.69 7.36
CA TYR A 861 -35.32 4.94 8.58
C TYR A 861 -33.80 4.75 8.47
N SER A 862 -33.26 4.33 7.32
CA SER A 862 -31.80 4.40 7.06
C SER A 862 -31.27 5.83 6.93
N LYS A 863 -32.13 6.84 7.14
CA LYS A 863 -31.82 8.28 7.03
C LYS A 863 -31.80 9.06 8.36
N LYS A 864 -31.84 8.41 9.54
CA LYS A 864 -31.77 9.17 10.83
C LYS A 864 -31.17 8.39 12.00
N MET A 865 -29.84 8.34 12.06
CA MET A 865 -29.07 8.47 13.31
C MET A 865 -28.12 9.66 13.15
N GLY A 866 -28.70 10.86 13.17
CA GLY A 866 -27.96 12.10 13.41
C GLY A 866 -28.29 12.55 14.82
N TYR A 867 -27.33 12.46 15.73
CA TYR A 867 -27.38 13.28 16.95
C TYR A 867 -27.23 14.74 16.51
N ASP A 868 -28.04 15.63 17.05
CA ASP A 868 -27.93 17.06 16.78
C ASP A 868 -26.82 17.66 17.65
N TYR A 869 -25.65 17.88 17.05
CA TYR A 869 -24.49 18.50 17.71
C TYR A 869 -24.51 20.04 17.64
N SER A 870 -25.62 20.65 17.21
CA SER A 870 -25.70 22.09 16.94
C SER A 870 -26.02 22.98 18.16
N SER A 871 -26.27 22.43 19.35
CA SER A 871 -26.59 23.19 20.57
C SER A 871 -25.98 22.59 21.85
N GLY A 872 -25.93 23.37 22.94
CA GLY A 872 -25.50 22.93 24.28
C GLY A 872 -24.06 23.29 24.69
N VAL A 873 -23.69 22.88 25.90
CA VAL A 873 -22.34 23.06 26.48
C VAL A 873 -21.58 21.73 26.48
N TRP A 874 -20.41 21.72 25.88
CA TRP A 874 -19.55 20.55 25.75
C TRP A 874 -18.29 20.74 26.58
N GLN A 875 -18.03 19.83 27.51
CA GLN A 875 -16.80 19.83 28.30
C GLN A 875 -15.95 18.60 28.00
N PHE A 876 -14.69 18.83 27.68
CA PHE A 876 -13.67 17.82 27.49
C PHE A 876 -12.61 17.95 28.57
N GLU A 877 -12.30 16.87 29.26
CA GLU A 877 -11.22 16.83 30.24
C GLU A 877 -10.27 15.68 29.94
N GLY A 878 -8.96 15.91 29.99
CA GLY A 878 -7.94 14.87 29.82
C GLY A 878 -6.59 15.27 30.43
N HIS A 879 -5.77 14.30 30.79
CA HIS A 879 -4.40 14.53 31.25
C HIS A 879 -3.45 14.18 30.12
N GLY A 880 -2.50 15.05 29.80
CA GLY A 880 -1.49 14.85 28.75
C GLY A 880 -0.07 14.91 29.30
N TYR A 881 0.83 14.12 28.74
CA TYR A 881 2.27 14.15 29.03
C TYR A 881 3.04 14.39 27.74
N VAL A 882 3.91 15.41 27.70
CA VAL A 882 4.71 15.75 26.52
C VAL A 882 6.19 15.45 26.78
N PRO A 883 6.81 14.49 26.06
CA PRO A 883 8.24 14.20 26.19
C PRO A 883 9.13 15.37 25.73
N CYS A 884 10.32 15.50 26.32
CA CYS A 884 11.33 16.45 25.87
C CYS A 884 11.77 16.15 24.43
N GLY A 885 11.94 17.20 23.61
CA GLY A 885 12.28 17.09 22.19
C GLY A 885 11.08 17.13 21.24
N THR A 886 9.85 17.23 21.75
CA THR A 886 8.64 17.29 20.94
C THR A 886 8.45 18.66 20.26
N SER A 887 8.75 18.78 18.96
CA SER A 887 8.45 19.96 18.13
C SER A 887 7.20 19.73 17.28
N GLY A 888 6.02 20.04 17.85
CA GLY A 888 4.74 19.93 17.16
C GLY A 888 3.72 19.09 17.91
N VAL A 889 2.62 19.72 18.31
CA VAL A 889 1.47 19.03 18.90
C VAL A 889 0.21 19.63 18.30
N CYS A 890 -0.83 18.82 18.10
CA CYS A 890 -2.17 19.30 17.82
C CYS A 890 -3.07 18.73 18.90
N ILE A 891 -3.43 19.54 19.88
CA ILE A 891 -4.38 19.15 20.91
C ILE A 891 -5.72 19.79 20.55
N MET A 892 -6.66 18.93 20.13
CA MET A 892 -8.03 19.21 19.72
C MET A 892 -8.18 19.65 18.26
N GLN A 893 -9.19 19.13 17.56
CA GLN A 893 -9.67 19.63 16.26
C GLN A 893 -11.16 19.28 16.16
N VAL A 894 -12.05 20.25 16.35
CA VAL A 894 -13.51 20.04 16.30
C VAL A 894 -14.00 20.31 14.88
N PHE A 895 -14.35 19.27 14.12
CA PHE A 895 -15.05 19.42 12.85
C PHE A 895 -16.54 19.51 13.08
N GLY A 896 -17.19 20.53 12.52
CA GLY A 896 -18.58 20.47 12.12
C GLY A 896 -18.66 20.17 10.63
N ALA A 897 -19.55 19.27 10.21
CA ALA A 897 -19.70 18.83 8.81
C ALA A 897 -20.14 19.94 7.81
N SER A 898 -20.25 21.20 8.24
CA SER A 898 -20.54 22.34 7.35
C SER A 898 -19.78 23.58 7.81
N PRO A 899 -19.19 24.38 6.90
CA PRO A 899 -18.67 25.71 7.22
C PRO A 899 -19.79 26.57 7.82
N PRO A 900 -19.57 27.33 8.91
CA PRO A 900 -18.28 27.72 9.51
C PRO A 900 -18.05 27.06 10.90
N ALA A 901 -17.36 25.91 10.96
CA ALA A 901 -17.02 25.24 12.21
C ALA A 901 -15.73 25.80 12.85
N THR A 902 -15.68 25.91 14.18
CA THR A 902 -14.48 26.38 14.90
C THR A 902 -13.43 25.28 15.03
N THR A 903 -12.26 25.50 14.41
CA THR A 903 -11.07 24.69 14.65
C THR A 903 -10.25 25.28 15.80
N LEU A 904 -10.14 24.55 16.91
CA LEU A 904 -9.13 24.83 17.93
C LEU A 904 -7.84 24.09 17.54
N MET A 905 -6.67 24.72 17.64
CA MET A 905 -5.39 24.03 17.43
C MET A 905 -4.38 24.48 18.49
N LEU A 906 -4.01 23.57 19.39
CA LEU A 906 -3.01 23.80 20.43
C LEU A 906 -1.69 23.16 20.03
N ARG A 907 -0.59 23.93 20.03
CA ARG A 907 0.73 23.51 19.55
C ARG A 907 1.79 23.62 20.62
N VAL A 908 2.65 22.61 20.76
CA VAL A 908 3.85 22.72 21.59
C VAL A 908 5.02 23.12 20.73
N TYR A 909 5.72 24.16 21.15
CA TYR A 909 6.93 24.65 20.51
C TYR A 909 7.93 25.09 21.59
N ASN A 910 9.16 24.61 21.50
CA ASN A 910 10.23 24.92 22.44
C ASN A 910 9.83 24.78 23.93
N GLY A 911 9.12 23.69 24.27
CA GLY A 911 8.70 23.39 25.65
C GLY A 911 7.46 24.15 26.14
N SER A 912 6.88 25.03 25.32
CA SER A 912 5.72 25.86 25.68
C SER A 912 4.52 25.50 24.81
N LEU A 913 3.30 25.60 25.37
CA LEU A 913 2.04 25.36 24.67
C LEU A 913 1.44 26.67 24.16
N TYR A 914 1.09 26.72 22.89
CA TYR A 914 0.55 27.87 22.16
C TYR A 914 -0.84 27.56 21.61
N TYR A 915 -1.61 28.62 21.33
CA TYR A 915 -2.82 28.55 20.52
C TYR A 915 -2.61 29.30 19.20
N TYR A 916 -2.77 28.60 18.06
CA TYR A 916 -2.77 29.17 16.70
C TYR A 916 -1.85 30.41 16.48
N ARG A 917 -0.53 30.20 16.44
CA ARG A 917 0.51 31.24 16.21
C ARG A 917 0.48 32.45 17.19
N ASN A 918 -0.23 32.40 18.31
CA ASN A 918 -0.36 33.47 19.33
C ASN A 918 -0.56 32.89 20.77
N PRO A 919 -0.75 33.72 21.83
CA PRO A 919 0.08 33.74 23.04
C PRO A 919 0.29 32.39 23.75
N VAL A 920 1.44 32.29 24.42
CA VAL A 920 1.81 31.13 25.26
C VAL A 920 0.74 30.90 26.33
N LEU A 921 0.11 29.74 26.30
CA LEU A 921 -0.88 29.32 27.30
C LEU A 921 -0.20 28.79 28.56
N VAL A 922 0.95 28.13 28.41
CA VAL A 922 1.78 27.62 29.51
C VAL A 922 3.21 27.32 29.02
N GLU A 923 4.20 27.66 29.83
CA GLU A 923 5.62 27.36 29.57
C GLU A 923 6.05 26.07 30.28
N ASN A 924 7.16 25.47 29.82
CA ASN A 924 7.83 24.33 30.45
C ASN A 924 6.91 23.13 30.71
N ILE A 925 6.23 22.66 29.66
CA ILE A 925 5.33 21.49 29.75
C ILE A 925 6.01 20.16 29.45
N TYR A 926 7.31 20.16 29.12
CA TYR A 926 8.05 18.93 28.87
C TYR A 926 8.23 18.09 30.12
N ASN A 927 8.20 16.78 29.93
CA ASN A 927 8.42 15.75 30.94
C ASN A 927 7.51 15.86 32.17
N ARG A 928 6.33 16.49 32.04
CA ARG A 928 5.33 16.54 33.10
C ARG A 928 3.93 16.22 32.57
N TRP A 929 3.10 15.68 33.44
CA TRP A 929 1.67 15.58 33.19
C TRP A 929 1.02 16.94 33.44
N PHE A 930 0.09 17.32 32.56
CA PHE A 930 -0.79 18.47 32.75
C PHE A 930 -2.23 18.08 32.47
N LYS A 931 -3.16 18.77 33.12
CA LYS A 931 -4.60 18.58 32.95
C LYS A 931 -5.13 19.61 31.96
N LEU A 932 -5.69 19.16 30.85
CA LEU A 932 -6.40 20.00 29.89
C LEU A 932 -7.91 19.86 30.13
N ASN A 933 -8.60 20.98 30.29
CA ASN A 933 -10.06 21.02 30.33
C ASN A 933 -10.57 22.09 29.35
N VAL A 934 -11.37 21.71 28.38
CA VAL A 934 -11.91 22.60 27.35
C VAL A 934 -13.43 22.60 27.43
N ILE A 935 -14.03 23.79 27.53
CA ILE A 935 -15.48 23.98 27.59
C ILE A 935 -15.91 24.77 26.36
N HIS A 936 -16.66 24.14 25.46
CA HIS A 936 -17.29 24.78 24.31
C HIS A 936 -18.78 24.99 24.60
N ASP A 937 -19.16 26.25 24.83
CA ASP A 937 -20.55 26.67 24.93
C ASP A 937 -21.02 27.13 23.55
N VAL A 938 -21.76 26.26 22.87
CA VAL A 938 -22.26 26.52 21.50
C VAL A 938 -23.29 27.65 21.53
N ASN A 939 -24.11 27.73 22.59
CA ASN A 939 -25.16 28.73 22.75
C ASN A 939 -24.57 30.13 22.99
N ALA A 940 -23.50 30.22 23.79
CA ALA A 940 -22.77 31.47 24.01
C ALA A 940 -21.75 31.77 22.90
N SER A 941 -21.56 30.85 21.95
CA SER A 941 -20.52 30.92 20.92
C SER A 941 -19.10 31.12 21.48
N THR A 942 -18.76 30.44 22.57
CA THR A 942 -17.44 30.59 23.23
C THR A 942 -16.77 29.25 23.56
N VAL A 943 -15.45 29.19 23.42
CA VAL A 943 -14.59 28.10 23.88
C VAL A 943 -13.66 28.61 24.97
N LYS A 944 -13.65 27.96 26.12
CA LYS A 944 -12.76 28.25 27.25
C LYS A 944 -11.77 27.12 27.44
N ILE A 945 -10.48 27.45 27.57
CA ILE A 945 -9.41 26.46 27.79
C ILE A 945 -8.82 26.65 29.18
N TYR A 946 -8.77 25.57 29.94
CA TYR A 946 -8.15 25.47 31.24
C TYR A 946 -6.97 24.51 31.18
N ILE A 947 -5.84 24.91 31.74
CA ILE A 947 -4.65 24.07 31.90
C ILE A 947 -4.31 24.02 33.38
N ASP A 948 -4.16 22.81 33.92
CA ASP A 948 -3.94 22.55 35.35
C ASP A 948 -4.99 23.26 36.24
N GLY A 949 -6.22 23.37 35.74
CA GLY A 949 -7.35 24.00 36.43
C GLY A 949 -7.43 25.53 36.31
N GLN A 950 -6.46 26.20 35.67
CA GLN A 950 -6.47 27.65 35.46
C GLN A 950 -6.97 28.02 34.06
N LEU A 951 -7.89 28.99 33.96
CA LEU A 951 -8.35 29.53 32.67
C LEU A 951 -7.19 30.20 31.95
N LYS A 952 -6.81 29.69 30.78
CA LYS A 952 -5.72 30.24 29.95
C LYS A 952 -6.22 31.02 28.74
N MET A 953 -7.42 30.72 28.24
CA MET A 953 -7.95 31.40 27.06
C MET A 953 -9.48 31.31 26.97
N VAL A 954 -10.08 32.35 26.37
CA VAL A 954 -11.46 32.37 25.88
C VAL A 954 -11.42 32.76 24.39
N ALA A 955 -11.98 31.93 23.51
CA ALA A 955 -12.01 32.14 22.07
C ALA A 955 -13.44 32.00 21.50
N PRO A 956 -13.76 32.57 20.33
CA PRO A 956 -15.06 32.37 19.68
C PRO A 956 -15.24 30.91 19.23
N GLY A 957 -16.38 30.30 19.55
CA GLY A 957 -16.76 28.94 19.16
C GLY A 957 -18.06 28.95 18.36
N ARG A 958 -18.13 28.29 17.19
CA ARG A 958 -19.36 28.11 16.42
C ARG A 958 -19.70 26.63 16.36
N GLY A 959 -20.96 26.29 16.58
CA GLY A 959 -21.47 24.92 16.48
C GLY A 959 -21.54 24.42 15.04
N GLY A 960 -21.47 23.10 14.85
CA GLY A 960 -21.71 22.42 13.59
C GLY A 960 -22.37 21.06 13.80
N GLY A 961 -22.89 20.45 12.73
CA GLY A 961 -23.71 19.21 12.79
C GLY A 961 -22.99 17.93 13.24
N SER A 962 -21.72 18.03 13.62
CA SER A 962 -20.90 16.98 14.22
C SER A 962 -19.79 17.62 15.07
N HIS A 963 -19.24 16.89 16.05
CA HIS A 963 -18.05 17.29 16.80
C HIS A 963 -17.09 16.10 16.84
N TYR A 964 -15.83 16.30 16.43
CA TYR A 964 -14.78 15.26 16.48
C TYR A 964 -13.65 15.70 17.41
N PHE A 965 -13.00 14.73 18.05
CA PHE A 965 -11.86 14.98 18.95
C PHE A 965 -10.66 14.19 18.46
N LYS A 966 -9.56 14.90 18.16
CA LYS A 966 -8.27 14.29 17.80
C LYS A 966 -7.18 14.88 18.71
N CYS A 967 -6.45 14.00 19.38
CA CYS A 967 -5.26 14.35 20.15
C CYS A 967 -4.07 13.66 19.48
N GLY A 968 -3.05 14.41 19.08
CA GLY A 968 -1.86 13.86 18.45
C GLY A 968 -0.63 14.74 18.65
N VAL A 969 0.52 14.08 18.77
CA VAL A 969 1.85 14.69 18.68
C VAL A 969 2.39 14.37 17.31
N TYR A 970 3.02 15.35 16.66
CA TYR A 970 3.65 15.18 15.36
C TYR A 970 5.09 15.67 15.48
N ALA A 971 6.07 14.82 15.17
CA ALA A 971 7.42 15.28 14.87
C ALA A 971 7.41 15.80 13.42
N GLN A 972 8.03 16.96 13.18
CA GLN A 972 7.97 17.62 11.88
C GLN A 972 8.99 17.08 10.87
N ASP A 973 9.94 16.26 11.33
CA ASP A 973 11.02 15.71 10.54
C ASP A 973 11.00 14.18 10.66
N ASP A 974 10.89 13.49 9.52
CA ASP A 974 10.86 12.02 9.37
C ASP A 974 9.49 11.35 9.65
N ALA A 975 8.81 10.88 8.60
CA ALA A 975 7.51 10.20 8.68
C ALA A 975 7.56 8.83 9.40
N SER A 976 8.74 8.45 9.91
CA SER A 976 9.06 7.15 10.51
C SER A 976 9.13 7.14 12.05
N TYR A 977 9.09 8.30 12.74
CA TYR A 977 9.15 8.36 14.21
C TYR A 977 8.06 9.24 14.84
N TYR A 978 6.90 8.65 15.14
CA TYR A 978 5.93 9.29 16.04
C TYR A 978 6.42 9.18 17.50
N MET A 979 6.88 10.27 18.11
CA MET A 979 7.02 10.34 19.58
C MET A 979 5.63 10.49 20.22
N GLU A 980 5.20 9.48 20.99
CA GLU A 980 3.90 9.51 21.69
C GLU A 980 3.88 10.50 22.87
N SER A 981 2.95 11.46 22.87
CA SER A 981 2.40 11.97 24.15
C SER A 981 1.43 10.94 24.71
N ARG A 982 1.54 10.65 26.00
CA ARG A 982 0.56 9.79 26.69
C ARG A 982 -0.60 10.65 27.19
N TRP A 983 -1.83 10.29 26.84
CA TRP A 983 -3.04 10.89 27.41
C TRP A 983 -3.76 9.89 28.32
N LYS A 984 -4.23 10.33 29.49
CA LYS A 984 -4.98 9.50 30.45
C LYS A 984 -6.25 10.20 30.94
N GLY A 985 -7.30 9.42 31.16
CA GLY A 985 -8.53 9.90 31.78
C GLY A 985 -9.33 10.88 30.92
N ILE A 986 -9.32 10.71 29.60
CA ILE A 986 -10.13 11.51 28.68
C ILE A 986 -11.61 11.25 28.97
N LYS A 987 -12.36 12.29 29.35
CA LYS A 987 -13.80 12.23 29.61
C LYS A 987 -14.49 13.39 28.91
N VAL A 988 -15.56 13.07 28.18
CA VAL A 988 -16.55 14.06 27.76
C VAL A 988 -17.55 14.19 28.90
N LEU A 989 -17.48 15.29 29.62
CA LEU A 989 -18.29 15.53 30.81
C LEU A 989 -19.61 16.23 30.44
N LYS A 990 -20.59 15.41 30.03
CA LYS A 990 -22.05 15.67 29.99
C LYS A 990 -22.58 16.80 29.08
N ILE A 991 -23.60 16.43 28.29
CA ILE A 991 -24.53 17.31 27.55
C ILE A 991 -25.67 17.68 28.51
N ARG A 992 -25.99 18.96 28.67
CA ARG A 992 -27.29 19.39 29.19
C ARG A 992 -28.04 20.09 28.06
N ASP A 993 -29.26 19.66 27.83
CA ASP A 993 -30.29 20.51 27.22
C ASP A 993 -30.55 21.75 28.10
#